data_AF-A0AAD4U5D8-F1
#
_entry.id   AF-A0AAD4U5D8-F1
#
_cell.length_a   1.000
_cell.length_b   1.000
_cell.length_c   1.000
_cell.angle_alpha   90.00
_cell.angle_beta   90.00
_cell.angle_gamma   90.00
#
_symmetry.space_group_name_H-M   'P 1'
#
loop_
_entity.id
_entity.type
_entity.pdbx_description
1 polymer ?
#
loop_
_entity_poly.entity_id
_entity_poly.type
_entity_poly.pdbx_seq_one_letter_code
_entity_poly.pdbx_strand_id
1 'polypeptide(L)'
;MPATMKGQVCVVTGASRGIGRGIALQLCQAGATVYITGRHLDTLQATAQEAQSRGGRCVPVVCDSSQESEVRNLFEQVDREQQGRLDVLVNNAYAGVQSILNNSNKSFWESPASIWDDINNVGLRGHYLCSVYGARLMVPAGRGLIVIISSIGGLQYLFSVPYGVGKAACDRMAADCAQELRRHGVSYVSLWPGMVQTELLKERMMKEENASDPLIKQFKFRFSSAETTEMSGKCVVALATDPNILSLSGKVLPSCDLARRYGLQDVDGPAKPALTMQCSSHSNNYPMTTENRAQHGRLKVKTSEEQAEAKRLEREQKLKLYQAATQTVFQKRQAGELDESVLELTSQILGANPDFATLWNCRREVLQQLEVQKSPEELAALVKAELGFLESCLRVNPKSYGTWHHRCWLLGRLPEPNWARELELCARFLEVDERNFHCWDYRRFVAAQAAVPPAEELAFTDSLITRNFSNYSSWHYRSCLLPQLHPQPDSGPQGRLPEDVLLKELELVQNAFFTDPNDQSAWFYHRWLLGRADPQDALRCLHVSRDEACLTVSFSRPLLVGSGMETLLLMVDESPLAVEWRTPEGRNRPSHVWLCDLPATSLNDQLPQHTFRVIWTAGDAQKECVLLKGRQEGWCRDSATDEQLFRCELSVEKSTVLQSELESCKELQELEPENKWCLLTIILLMRALDPLQYEKETLQYFQTLKAVDPMRAAYLDDLRSKFLLENSVLKMEYAEVRVLHLGHKDLTVLCHLEQLLLVTHLDLSHNRLRALPPALAALRCLEVLQANDNVIESLDGVTNLPRLQELVLCNNRLQQPAVLQPLASCPRLTLLNLQGNPLCQAEGSSEHLAELLPSVSSILT
;
A
#
# COMPACT_ATOMS: atom_id res chain seq x y z
N MET A 1 -21.65 22.13 -11.00
CA MET A 1 -20.98 23.29 -11.66
C MET A 1 -19.69 22.79 -12.29
N PRO A 2 -19.23 23.31 -13.44
CA PRO A 2 -17.91 22.94 -13.95
C PRO A 2 -16.85 23.26 -12.88
N ALA A 3 -15.97 22.31 -12.60
CA ALA A 3 -14.97 22.44 -11.55
C ALA A 3 -14.01 23.60 -11.87
N THR A 4 -13.84 24.53 -10.94
CA THR A 4 -13.00 25.73 -11.14
C THR A 4 -11.62 25.54 -10.52
N MET A 5 -10.58 25.93 -11.26
CA MET A 5 -9.18 25.94 -10.85
C MET A 5 -8.63 27.37 -10.72
N LYS A 6 -9.52 28.35 -10.48
CA LYS A 6 -9.12 29.77 -10.38
C LYS A 6 -8.10 29.95 -9.25
N GLY A 7 -6.99 30.58 -9.57
CA GLY A 7 -5.89 30.83 -8.63
C GLY A 7 -4.97 29.63 -8.37
N GLN A 8 -5.19 28.50 -9.05
CA GLN A 8 -4.24 27.38 -9.03
C GLN A 8 -3.15 27.55 -10.10
N VAL A 9 -1.96 27.02 -9.81
CA VAL A 9 -0.77 27.08 -10.66
C VAL A 9 -0.42 25.69 -11.15
N CYS A 10 -0.26 25.55 -12.47
CA CYS A 10 0.02 24.28 -13.14
C CYS A 10 1.29 24.38 -13.98
N VAL A 11 2.05 23.29 -14.08
CA VAL A 11 3.14 23.11 -15.05
C VAL A 11 2.82 21.92 -15.94
N VAL A 12 2.84 22.10 -17.27
CA VAL A 12 2.61 21.03 -18.25
C VAL A 12 3.82 20.92 -19.17
N THR A 13 4.52 19.79 -19.08
CA THR A 13 5.73 19.55 -19.88
C THR A 13 5.39 19.00 -21.27
N GLY A 14 6.14 19.40 -22.31
CA GLY A 14 5.91 18.94 -23.68
C GLY A 14 4.55 19.36 -24.24
N ALA A 15 4.14 20.60 -23.96
CA ALA A 15 2.81 21.12 -24.26
C ALA A 15 2.70 21.84 -25.61
N SER A 16 3.74 21.82 -26.46
CA SER A 16 3.70 22.42 -27.80
C SER A 16 2.68 21.78 -28.76
N ARG A 17 2.23 20.55 -28.49
CA ARG A 17 1.28 19.76 -29.32
C ARG A 17 0.68 18.59 -28.54
N GLY A 18 -0.24 17.85 -29.16
CA GLY A 18 -0.72 16.56 -28.68
C GLY A 18 -1.39 16.61 -27.31
N ILE A 19 -1.16 15.57 -26.50
CA ILE A 19 -1.77 15.40 -25.17
C ILE A 19 -1.43 16.58 -24.25
N GLY A 20 -0.16 17.00 -24.22
CA GLY A 20 0.27 18.15 -23.41
C GLY A 20 -0.46 19.44 -23.77
N ARG A 21 -0.63 19.73 -25.07
CA ARG A 21 -1.45 20.86 -25.54
C ARG A 21 -2.89 20.74 -25.07
N GLY A 22 -3.52 19.58 -25.27
CA GLY A 22 -4.91 19.34 -24.84
C GLY A 22 -5.12 19.53 -23.33
N ILE A 23 -4.16 19.10 -22.51
CA ILE A 23 -4.18 19.31 -21.06
C ILE A 23 -4.04 20.81 -20.70
N ALA A 24 -3.11 21.52 -21.33
CA ALA A 24 -2.92 22.95 -21.10
C ALA A 24 -4.18 23.78 -21.43
N LEU A 25 -4.84 23.47 -22.55
CA LEU A 25 -6.08 24.13 -22.96
C LEU A 25 -7.20 23.95 -21.92
N GLN A 26 -7.39 22.73 -21.41
CA GLN A 26 -8.43 22.42 -20.43
C GLN A 26 -8.13 23.01 -19.04
N LEU A 27 -6.86 23.02 -18.60
CA LEU A 27 -6.46 23.68 -17.36
C LEU A 27 -6.68 25.21 -17.40
N CYS A 28 -6.33 25.86 -18.52
CA CYS A 28 -6.63 27.29 -18.71
C CYS A 28 -8.14 27.54 -18.77
N GLN A 29 -8.90 26.69 -19.46
CA GLN A 29 -10.38 26.78 -19.50
C GLN A 29 -11.02 26.66 -18.10
N ALA A 30 -10.43 25.86 -17.21
CA ALA A 30 -10.84 25.77 -15.80
C ALA A 30 -10.43 27.00 -14.95
N GLY A 31 -9.60 27.89 -15.48
CA GLY A 31 -9.20 29.15 -14.86
C GLY A 31 -7.82 29.16 -14.19
N ALA A 32 -6.99 28.13 -14.42
CA ALA A 32 -5.65 28.03 -13.84
C ALA A 32 -4.63 28.96 -14.53
N THR A 33 -3.54 29.25 -13.82
CA THR A 33 -2.28 29.74 -14.43
C THR A 33 -1.45 28.53 -14.84
N VAL A 34 -1.11 28.41 -16.11
CA VAL A 34 -0.46 27.21 -16.68
C VAL A 34 0.86 27.59 -17.32
N TYR A 35 1.96 27.09 -16.77
CA TYR A 35 3.28 27.13 -17.38
C TYR A 35 3.40 25.97 -18.36
N ILE A 36 3.64 26.26 -19.64
CA ILE A 36 3.80 25.24 -20.68
C ILE A 36 5.24 25.18 -21.17
N THR A 37 5.77 23.98 -21.34
CA THR A 37 7.17 23.80 -21.74
C THR A 37 7.36 23.01 -23.02
N GLY A 38 8.47 23.30 -23.69
CA GLY A 38 8.90 22.72 -24.95
C GLY A 38 10.19 23.39 -25.44
N ARG A 39 10.74 22.93 -26.56
CA ARG A 39 12.05 23.38 -27.06
C ARG A 39 11.98 24.62 -27.98
N HIS A 40 10.81 24.91 -28.55
CA HIS A 40 10.65 25.97 -29.55
C HIS A 40 9.58 26.97 -29.10
N LEU A 41 9.99 28.23 -28.90
CA LEU A 41 9.17 29.28 -28.33
C LEU A 41 7.95 29.62 -29.19
N ASP A 42 8.10 29.65 -30.51
CA ASP A 42 7.05 29.92 -31.50
C ASP A 42 5.86 28.94 -31.35
N THR A 43 6.14 27.63 -31.25
CA THR A 43 5.08 26.61 -31.07
C THR A 43 4.40 26.70 -29.70
N LEU A 44 5.16 27.06 -28.66
CA LEU A 44 4.62 27.31 -27.33
C LEU A 44 3.74 28.56 -27.30
N GLN A 45 4.16 29.64 -27.98
CA GLN A 45 3.38 30.87 -28.06
C GLN A 45 2.03 30.64 -28.74
N ALA A 46 1.98 29.88 -29.82
CA ALA A 46 0.72 29.50 -30.46
C ALA A 46 -0.20 28.74 -29.50
N THR A 47 0.34 27.76 -28.77
CA THR A 47 -0.44 27.01 -27.77
C THR A 47 -0.88 27.89 -26.59
N ALA A 48 -0.02 28.80 -26.13
CA ALA A 48 -0.33 29.74 -25.05
C ALA A 48 -1.46 30.70 -25.43
N GLN A 49 -1.44 31.26 -26.64
CA GLN A 49 -2.48 32.15 -27.14
C GLN A 49 -3.84 31.46 -27.19
N GLU A 50 -3.88 30.20 -27.65
CA GLU A 50 -5.12 29.44 -27.68
C GLU A 50 -5.59 29.01 -26.29
N ALA A 51 -4.69 28.60 -25.40
CA ALA A 51 -5.06 28.24 -24.03
C ALA A 51 -5.63 29.46 -23.29
N GLN A 52 -4.97 30.60 -23.42
CA GLN A 52 -5.38 31.84 -22.78
C GLN A 52 -6.70 32.39 -23.34
N SER A 53 -7.02 32.15 -24.62
CA SER A 53 -8.31 32.56 -25.19
C SER A 53 -9.49 31.78 -24.62
N ARG A 54 -9.25 30.60 -24.03
CA ARG A 54 -10.27 29.77 -23.35
C ARG A 54 -10.48 30.14 -21.88
N GLY A 55 -9.61 30.99 -21.32
CA GLY A 55 -9.62 31.40 -19.91
C GLY A 55 -8.23 31.38 -19.29
N GLY A 56 -8.17 31.51 -17.96
CA GLY A 56 -6.91 31.36 -17.20
C GLY A 56 -5.76 32.26 -17.68
N ARG A 57 -4.54 31.85 -17.39
CA ARG A 57 -3.31 32.49 -17.90
C ARG A 57 -2.36 31.40 -18.37
N CYS A 58 -1.75 31.56 -19.55
CA CYS A 58 -0.78 30.59 -20.06
C CYS A 58 0.60 31.26 -20.23
N VAL A 59 1.64 30.66 -19.67
CA VAL A 59 3.01 31.21 -19.66
C VAL A 59 3.93 30.23 -20.40
N PRO A 60 4.39 30.57 -21.63
CA PRO A 60 5.32 29.72 -22.37
C PRO A 60 6.74 29.84 -21.82
N VAL A 61 7.37 28.71 -21.51
CA VAL A 61 8.76 28.63 -21.02
C VAL A 61 9.55 27.63 -21.87
N VAL A 62 10.63 28.10 -22.49
CA VAL A 62 11.55 27.21 -23.22
C VAL A 62 12.32 26.38 -22.21
N CYS A 63 12.20 25.06 -22.31
CA CYS A 63 12.87 24.13 -21.43
C CYS A 63 13.03 22.78 -22.14
N ASP A 64 14.28 22.37 -22.35
CA ASP A 64 14.62 20.99 -22.65
C ASP A 64 14.76 20.21 -21.33
N SER A 65 13.76 19.37 -21.03
CA SER A 65 13.73 18.60 -19.79
C SER A 65 14.82 17.52 -19.69
N SER A 66 15.63 17.31 -20.73
CA SER A 66 16.86 16.51 -20.61
C SER A 66 17.98 17.26 -19.88
N GLN A 67 17.94 18.59 -19.84
CA GLN A 67 18.93 19.44 -19.19
C GLN A 67 18.45 19.86 -17.80
N GLU A 68 19.12 19.39 -16.75
CA GLU A 68 18.69 19.67 -15.37
C GLU A 68 18.69 21.16 -15.05
N SER A 69 19.66 21.92 -15.55
CA SER A 69 19.74 23.37 -15.34
C SER A 69 18.51 24.09 -15.89
N GLU A 70 17.98 23.66 -17.03
CA GLU A 70 16.78 24.26 -17.61
C GLU A 70 15.52 23.90 -16.82
N VAL A 71 15.43 22.66 -16.32
CA VAL A 71 14.35 22.25 -15.42
C VAL A 71 14.39 23.06 -14.12
N ARG A 72 15.57 23.24 -13.53
CA ARG A 72 15.75 24.08 -12.34
C ARG A 72 15.25 25.50 -12.59
N ASN A 73 15.72 26.15 -13.67
CA ASN A 73 15.35 27.51 -14.02
C ASN A 73 13.83 27.67 -14.23
N LEU A 74 13.17 26.67 -14.80
CA LEU A 74 11.71 26.64 -14.94
C LEU A 74 11.02 26.73 -13.57
N PHE A 75 11.38 25.87 -12.63
CA PHE A 75 10.72 25.85 -11.32
C PHE A 75 11.11 27.05 -10.44
N GLU A 76 12.33 27.59 -10.59
CA GLU A 76 12.72 28.88 -9.97
C GLU A 76 11.90 30.06 -10.53
N GLN A 77 11.55 30.03 -11.82
CA GLN A 77 10.65 31.02 -12.41
C GLN A 77 9.23 30.88 -11.85
N VAL A 78 8.69 29.66 -11.76
CA VAL A 78 7.38 29.41 -11.16
C VAL A 78 7.34 29.89 -9.71
N ASP A 79 8.35 29.52 -8.92
CA ASP A 79 8.51 29.93 -7.52
C ASP A 79 8.48 31.46 -7.39
N ARG A 80 9.33 32.15 -8.15
CA ARG A 80 9.43 33.62 -8.13
C ARG A 80 8.13 34.32 -8.55
N GLU A 81 7.50 33.85 -9.62
CA GLU A 81 6.30 34.50 -10.17
C GLU A 81 5.03 34.19 -9.37
N GLN A 82 4.97 33.03 -8.72
CA GLN A 82 3.78 32.53 -8.02
C GLN A 82 3.95 32.43 -6.50
N GLN A 83 5.06 32.98 -5.96
CA GLN A 83 5.36 33.01 -4.53
C GLN A 83 5.37 31.61 -3.90
N GLY A 84 6.13 30.69 -4.50
CA GLY A 84 6.26 29.30 -4.05
C GLY A 84 5.08 28.38 -4.36
N ARG A 85 4.02 28.88 -5.01
CA ARG A 85 2.82 28.09 -5.27
C ARG A 85 2.95 27.24 -6.54
N LEU A 86 2.78 25.93 -6.38
CA LEU A 86 2.54 24.98 -7.46
C LEU A 86 1.47 23.96 -7.02
N ASP A 87 0.38 23.85 -7.78
CA ASP A 87 -0.74 22.96 -7.44
C ASP A 87 -0.75 21.69 -8.30
N VAL A 88 -0.42 21.79 -9.60
CA VAL A 88 -0.40 20.64 -10.52
C VAL A 88 0.88 20.57 -11.37
N LEU A 89 1.50 19.41 -11.44
CA LEU A 89 2.60 19.12 -12.38
C LEU A 89 2.20 17.97 -13.29
N VAL A 90 2.27 18.18 -14.61
CA VAL A 90 2.00 17.16 -15.62
C VAL A 90 3.29 16.81 -16.37
N ASN A 91 3.80 15.62 -16.07
CA ASN A 91 4.92 14.98 -16.75
C ASN A 91 4.42 14.29 -18.02
N ASN A 92 4.50 14.99 -19.15
CA ASN A 92 4.01 14.55 -20.46
C ASN A 92 5.09 14.57 -21.55
N ALA A 93 6.17 15.35 -21.39
CA ALA A 93 7.18 15.54 -22.44
C ALA A 93 7.68 14.21 -23.04
N TYR A 94 7.50 14.04 -24.35
CA TYR A 94 7.86 12.81 -25.03
C TYR A 94 8.42 13.10 -26.43
N ALA A 95 9.73 12.84 -26.60
CA ALA A 95 10.45 13.12 -27.86
C ALA A 95 10.54 11.91 -28.80
N GLY A 96 10.30 10.70 -28.28
CA GLY A 96 10.59 9.45 -28.97
C GLY A 96 9.62 9.02 -30.07
N VAL A 97 8.51 9.75 -30.31
CA VAL A 97 7.48 9.35 -31.29
C VAL A 97 8.10 9.11 -32.66
N GLN A 98 8.86 10.06 -33.20
CA GLN A 98 9.44 9.93 -34.54
C GLN A 98 10.48 8.80 -34.60
N SER A 99 11.31 8.65 -33.57
CA SER A 99 12.31 7.58 -33.50
C SER A 99 11.66 6.19 -33.47
N ILE A 100 10.52 6.03 -32.78
CA ILE A 100 9.70 4.81 -32.83
C ILE A 100 9.15 4.59 -34.23
N LEU A 101 8.55 5.62 -34.84
CA LEU A 101 7.94 5.50 -36.17
C LEU A 101 8.98 5.09 -37.22
N ASN A 102 10.16 5.71 -37.19
CA ASN A 102 11.27 5.44 -38.12
C ASN A 102 11.89 4.04 -37.96
N ASN A 103 11.69 3.39 -36.81
CA ASN A 103 12.24 2.06 -36.51
C ASN A 103 11.13 1.02 -36.22
N SER A 104 9.90 1.28 -36.66
CA SER A 104 8.71 0.46 -36.34
C SER A 104 8.77 -1.01 -36.79
N ASN A 105 9.61 -1.34 -37.77
CA ASN A 105 9.82 -2.70 -38.28
C ASN A 105 11.18 -3.31 -37.89
N LYS A 106 11.90 -2.70 -36.95
CA LYS A 106 13.21 -3.15 -36.51
C LYS A 106 13.15 -3.68 -35.08
N SER A 107 13.81 -4.80 -34.84
CA SER A 107 14.05 -5.31 -33.49
C SER A 107 15.07 -4.43 -32.75
N PHE A 108 15.15 -4.56 -31.43
CA PHE A 108 15.99 -3.65 -30.63
C PHE A 108 17.48 -3.73 -30.98
N TRP A 109 17.99 -4.89 -31.43
CA TRP A 109 19.39 -5.07 -31.87
C TRP A 109 19.68 -4.52 -33.27
N GLU A 110 18.65 -4.19 -34.06
CA GLU A 110 18.77 -3.63 -35.42
C GLU A 110 18.65 -2.09 -35.41
N SER A 111 18.14 -1.54 -34.31
CA SER A 111 18.04 -0.10 -34.09
C SER A 111 19.32 0.43 -33.45
N PRO A 112 19.74 1.68 -33.74
CA PRO A 112 20.85 2.30 -33.04
C PRO A 112 20.58 2.35 -31.54
N ALA A 113 21.59 2.06 -30.70
CA ALA A 113 21.43 2.09 -29.24
C ALA A 113 20.93 3.46 -28.72
N SER A 114 21.24 4.55 -29.43
CA SER A 114 20.79 5.92 -29.12
C SER A 114 19.27 6.09 -29.13
N ILE A 115 18.51 5.17 -29.72
CA ILE A 115 17.03 5.18 -29.65
C ILE A 115 16.53 5.10 -28.20
N TRP A 116 17.32 4.51 -27.30
CA TRP A 116 17.04 4.55 -25.87
C TRP A 116 16.99 5.99 -25.34
N ASP A 117 18.00 6.80 -25.66
CA ASP A 117 18.11 8.18 -25.18
C ASP A 117 17.05 9.09 -25.81
N ASP A 118 16.71 8.87 -27.08
CA ASP A 118 15.63 9.58 -27.77
C ASP A 118 14.27 9.42 -27.05
N ILE A 119 14.05 8.25 -26.42
CA ILE A 119 12.80 7.87 -25.78
C ILE A 119 12.83 8.19 -24.28
N ASN A 120 13.86 7.72 -23.56
CA ASN A 120 13.93 7.67 -22.10
C ASN A 120 14.74 8.80 -21.46
N ASN A 121 15.43 9.65 -22.24
CA ASN A 121 16.04 10.84 -21.65
C ASN A 121 14.94 11.87 -21.32
N VAL A 122 14.26 12.41 -22.34
CA VAL A 122 13.16 13.35 -22.13
C VAL A 122 11.94 12.68 -21.49
N GLY A 123 11.56 11.48 -21.96
CA GLY A 123 10.33 10.79 -21.57
C GLY A 123 10.41 9.91 -20.32
N LEU A 124 11.54 9.94 -19.59
CA LEU A 124 11.67 9.27 -18.28
C LEU A 124 12.58 10.07 -17.34
N ARG A 125 13.85 10.32 -17.70
CA ARG A 125 14.77 11.10 -16.86
C ARG A 125 14.25 12.53 -16.64
N GLY A 126 13.73 13.18 -17.68
CA GLY A 126 13.13 14.50 -17.58
C GLY A 126 11.92 14.54 -16.65
N HIS A 127 11.08 13.49 -16.64
CA HIS A 127 9.96 13.38 -15.70
C HIS A 127 10.43 13.29 -14.25
N TYR A 128 11.50 12.56 -13.98
CA TYR A 128 12.09 12.49 -12.65
C TYR A 128 12.62 13.86 -12.21
N LEU A 129 13.38 14.55 -13.07
CA LEU A 129 13.88 15.90 -12.78
C LEU A 129 12.72 16.87 -12.47
N CYS A 130 11.70 16.93 -13.33
CA CYS A 130 10.55 17.79 -13.10
C CYS A 130 9.81 17.42 -11.80
N SER A 131 9.69 16.13 -11.49
CA SER A 131 9.07 15.66 -10.24
C SER A 131 9.85 16.12 -9.01
N VAL A 132 11.19 16.06 -9.03
CA VAL A 132 12.05 16.53 -7.92
C VAL A 132 11.83 18.02 -7.65
N TYR A 133 11.92 18.86 -8.68
CA TYR A 133 11.78 20.31 -8.51
C TYR A 133 10.33 20.73 -8.24
N GLY A 134 9.33 20.06 -8.83
CA GLY A 134 7.92 20.30 -8.52
C GLY A 134 7.55 19.89 -7.10
N ALA A 135 8.03 18.74 -6.62
CA ALA A 135 7.79 18.28 -5.25
C ALA A 135 8.38 19.24 -4.21
N ARG A 136 9.52 19.88 -4.49
CA ARG A 136 10.11 20.91 -3.60
C ARG A 136 9.20 22.11 -3.37
N LEU A 137 8.32 22.44 -4.32
CA LEU A 137 7.30 23.50 -4.17
C LEU A 137 5.99 22.97 -3.55
N MET A 138 5.59 21.74 -3.87
CA MET A 138 4.33 21.16 -3.39
C MET A 138 4.38 20.67 -1.93
N VAL A 139 5.51 20.08 -1.51
CA VAL A 139 5.65 19.48 -0.17
C VAL A 139 5.48 20.52 0.95
N PRO A 140 6.13 21.71 0.90
CA PRO A 140 5.92 22.75 1.91
C PRO A 140 4.47 23.25 1.96
N ALA A 141 3.77 23.26 0.82
CA ALA A 141 2.36 23.66 0.75
C ALA A 141 1.40 22.61 1.32
N GLY A 142 1.87 21.38 1.61
CA GLY A 142 1.05 20.29 2.14
C GLY A 142 -0.01 19.79 1.17
N ARG A 143 0.07 20.16 -0.11
CA ARG A 143 -0.89 19.83 -1.16
C ARG A 143 -0.24 19.88 -2.54
N GLY A 144 -0.75 19.07 -3.46
CA GLY A 144 -0.36 19.11 -4.86
C GLY A 144 -0.74 17.82 -5.59
N LEU A 145 -0.74 17.87 -6.92
CA LEU A 145 -0.98 16.73 -7.79
C LEU A 145 0.13 16.64 -8.84
N ILE A 146 0.84 15.52 -8.86
CA ILE A 146 1.74 15.16 -9.95
C ILE A 146 1.07 14.08 -10.80
N VAL A 147 0.96 14.33 -12.11
CA VAL A 147 0.44 13.39 -13.09
C VAL A 147 1.58 13.01 -14.03
N ILE A 148 1.86 11.72 -14.18
CA ILE A 148 2.73 11.23 -15.24
C ILE A 148 1.91 10.57 -16.34
N ILE A 149 2.20 10.90 -17.59
CA ILE A 149 1.56 10.28 -18.75
C ILE A 149 2.28 8.99 -19.09
N SER A 150 1.60 7.88 -18.83
CA SER A 150 2.05 6.54 -19.17
C SER A 150 1.11 5.88 -20.19
N SER A 151 1.19 4.57 -20.36
CA SER A 151 0.34 3.81 -21.26
C SER A 151 0.36 2.33 -20.90
N ILE A 152 -0.51 1.55 -21.54
CA ILE A 152 -0.49 0.09 -21.44
C ILE A 152 0.87 -0.54 -21.82
N GLY A 153 1.75 0.19 -22.50
CA GLY A 153 3.13 -0.23 -22.74
C GLY A 153 3.94 -0.47 -21.46
N GLY A 154 3.50 0.03 -20.31
CA GLY A 154 4.10 -0.29 -19.02
C GLY A 154 3.81 -1.70 -18.51
N LEU A 155 2.77 -2.37 -19.04
CA LEU A 155 2.42 -3.75 -18.67
C LEU A 155 2.78 -4.79 -19.72
N GLN A 156 3.00 -4.38 -20.98
CA GLN A 156 3.25 -5.29 -22.08
C GLN A 156 4.17 -4.68 -23.13
N TYR A 157 4.76 -5.53 -23.96
CA TYR A 157 5.50 -5.06 -25.12
C TYR A 157 4.59 -4.23 -26.04
N LEU A 158 4.98 -2.98 -26.28
CA LEU A 158 4.28 -2.08 -27.20
C LEU A 158 5.32 -1.21 -27.94
N PHE A 159 5.21 -1.17 -29.27
CA PHE A 159 6.07 -0.44 -30.21
C PHE A 159 7.56 -0.85 -30.23
N SER A 160 8.29 -0.72 -29.14
CA SER A 160 9.72 -1.04 -29.05
C SER A 160 10.14 -1.30 -27.60
N VAL A 161 11.29 -1.95 -27.41
CA VAL A 161 11.84 -2.23 -26.07
C VAL A 161 12.00 -0.94 -25.22
N PRO A 162 12.64 0.14 -25.71
CA PRO A 162 12.81 1.34 -24.88
C PRO A 162 11.49 2.02 -24.52
N TYR A 163 10.47 1.96 -25.40
CA TYR A 163 9.14 2.51 -25.11
C TYR A 163 8.48 1.78 -23.94
N GLY A 164 8.41 0.44 -24.01
CA GLY A 164 7.78 -0.37 -22.96
C GLY A 164 8.50 -0.20 -21.62
N VAL A 165 9.84 -0.28 -21.61
CA VAL A 165 10.63 -0.06 -20.40
C VAL A 165 10.44 1.34 -19.85
N GLY A 166 10.42 2.36 -20.71
CA GLY A 166 10.16 3.74 -20.31
C GLY A 166 8.80 3.91 -19.62
N LYS A 167 7.74 3.33 -20.19
CA LYS A 167 6.39 3.41 -19.62
C LYS A 167 6.24 2.60 -18.32
N ALA A 168 6.86 1.43 -18.24
CA ALA A 168 6.91 0.65 -17.00
C ALA A 168 7.64 1.41 -15.88
N ALA A 169 8.73 2.08 -16.22
CA ALA A 169 9.47 2.93 -15.29
C ALA A 169 8.67 4.17 -14.87
N CYS A 170 7.88 4.78 -15.77
CA CYS A 170 6.96 5.87 -15.42
C CYS A 170 5.90 5.41 -14.40
N ASP A 171 5.28 4.24 -14.60
CA ASP A 171 4.27 3.72 -13.66
C ASP A 171 4.88 3.41 -12.29
N ARG A 172 6.07 2.80 -12.28
CA ARG A 172 6.83 2.56 -11.05
C ARG A 172 7.18 3.87 -10.34
N MET A 173 7.67 4.87 -11.07
CA MET A 173 8.02 6.18 -10.53
C MET A 173 6.81 6.84 -9.86
N ALA A 174 5.63 6.78 -10.48
CA ALA A 174 4.41 7.32 -9.87
C ALA A 174 4.06 6.63 -8.56
N ALA A 175 4.17 5.29 -8.51
CA ALA A 175 3.87 4.52 -7.30
C ALA A 175 4.85 4.82 -6.16
N ASP A 176 6.15 4.82 -6.44
CA ASP A 176 7.19 5.04 -5.43
C ASP A 176 7.19 6.49 -4.94
N CYS A 177 7.10 7.48 -5.84
CA CYS A 177 6.98 8.88 -5.45
C CYS A 177 5.67 9.16 -4.68
N ALA A 178 4.55 8.52 -5.06
CA ALA A 178 3.31 8.63 -4.29
C ALA A 178 3.48 8.15 -2.85
N GLN A 179 4.24 7.07 -2.62
CA GLN A 179 4.49 6.53 -1.29
C GLN A 179 5.23 7.55 -0.41
N GLU A 180 6.27 8.20 -0.94
CA GLU A 180 7.04 9.22 -0.21
C GLU A 180 6.23 10.52 0.02
N LEU A 181 5.45 10.93 -0.99
CA LEU A 181 4.70 12.19 -0.98
C LEU A 181 3.40 12.13 -0.17
N ARG A 182 2.82 10.93 0.04
CA ARG A 182 1.51 10.74 0.68
C ARG A 182 1.41 11.40 2.05
N ARG A 183 2.46 11.26 2.89
CA ARG A 183 2.50 11.87 4.24
C ARG A 183 2.51 13.39 4.22
N HIS A 184 2.86 13.99 3.08
CA HIS A 184 2.92 15.44 2.86
C HIS A 184 1.67 15.98 2.16
N GLY A 185 0.62 15.18 1.97
CA GLY A 185 -0.63 15.62 1.32
C GLY A 185 -0.52 15.84 -0.19
N VAL A 186 0.60 15.44 -0.81
CA VAL A 186 0.81 15.54 -2.26
C VAL A 186 0.48 14.20 -2.92
N SER A 187 -0.32 14.24 -3.98
CA SER A 187 -0.74 13.06 -4.74
C SER A 187 0.13 12.87 -5.97
N TYR A 188 0.47 11.63 -6.31
CA TYR A 188 1.16 11.29 -7.56
C TYR A 188 0.38 10.16 -8.25
N VAL A 189 -0.05 10.36 -9.50
CA VAL A 189 -0.81 9.36 -10.25
C VAL A 189 -0.20 9.10 -11.64
N SER A 190 -0.39 7.89 -12.17
CA SER A 190 -0.10 7.58 -13.57
C SER A 190 -1.39 7.61 -14.37
N LEU A 191 -1.49 8.53 -15.33
CA LEU A 191 -2.63 8.64 -16.23
C LEU A 191 -2.34 7.86 -17.52
N TRP A 192 -3.24 6.96 -17.88
CA TRP A 192 -3.19 6.21 -19.13
C TRP A 192 -4.25 6.74 -20.09
N PRO A 193 -3.88 7.70 -20.96
CA PRO A 193 -4.73 8.06 -22.07
C PRO A 193 -4.88 6.86 -23.02
N GLY A 194 -6.06 6.72 -23.61
CA GLY A 194 -6.29 5.72 -24.65
C GLY A 194 -5.48 5.99 -25.92
N MET A 195 -5.92 5.45 -27.05
CA MET A 195 -5.38 5.90 -28.33
C MET A 195 -5.81 7.36 -28.52
N VAL A 196 -4.85 8.29 -28.67
CA VAL A 196 -5.13 9.73 -28.80
C VAL A 196 -4.81 10.22 -30.20
N GLN A 197 -5.72 11.02 -30.77
CA GLN A 197 -5.57 11.61 -32.09
C GLN A 197 -4.58 12.80 -32.13
N THR A 198 -3.30 12.54 -31.86
CA THR A 198 -2.25 13.57 -31.93
C THR A 198 -1.97 13.99 -33.38
N GLU A 199 -1.50 15.22 -33.57
CA GLU A 199 -1.23 15.82 -34.87
C GLU A 199 -0.23 14.98 -35.70
N LEU A 200 0.81 14.45 -35.06
CA LEU A 200 1.80 13.57 -35.70
C LEU A 200 1.19 12.26 -36.22
N LEU A 201 0.27 11.66 -35.45
CA LEU A 201 -0.44 10.46 -35.89
C LEU A 201 -1.45 10.81 -36.99
N LYS A 202 -2.14 11.95 -36.91
CA LYS A 202 -3.04 12.45 -37.99
C LYS A 202 -2.28 12.65 -39.30
N GLU A 203 -1.15 13.35 -39.28
CA GLU A 203 -0.33 13.61 -40.46
C GLU A 203 0.21 12.33 -41.11
N ARG A 204 0.64 11.36 -40.31
CA ARG A 204 1.09 10.06 -40.83
C ARG A 204 -0.07 9.28 -41.49
N MET A 205 -1.25 9.30 -40.87
CA MET A 205 -2.44 8.64 -41.43
C MET A 205 -2.91 9.26 -42.74
N MET A 206 -2.75 10.58 -42.91
CA MET A 206 -3.01 11.29 -44.17
C MET A 206 -1.95 10.96 -45.24
N LYS A 207 -0.67 10.85 -44.88
CA LYS A 207 0.40 10.47 -45.83
C LYS A 207 0.31 9.02 -46.32
N GLU A 208 -0.32 8.13 -45.56
CA GLU A 208 -0.55 6.72 -45.92
C GLU A 208 -1.94 6.51 -46.58
N GLU A 209 -2.51 7.51 -47.25
CA GLU A 209 -3.87 7.49 -47.85
C GLU A 209 -4.12 6.29 -48.80
N ASN A 210 -3.11 5.89 -49.57
CA ASN A 210 -3.20 4.82 -50.59
C ASN A 210 -2.64 3.46 -50.15
N ALA A 211 -2.38 3.24 -48.85
CA ALA A 211 -1.83 1.97 -48.37
C ALA A 211 -2.88 0.83 -48.42
N SER A 212 -2.55 -0.26 -49.11
CA SER A 212 -3.39 -1.47 -49.24
C SER A 212 -3.28 -2.43 -48.05
N ASP A 213 -2.43 -2.12 -47.06
CA ASP A 213 -2.14 -2.96 -45.90
C ASP A 213 -3.34 -3.06 -44.93
N PRO A 214 -3.84 -4.28 -44.62
CA PRO A 214 -4.93 -4.51 -43.67
C PRO A 214 -4.66 -3.96 -42.26
N LEU A 215 -3.41 -3.96 -41.80
CA LEU A 215 -3.03 -3.39 -40.49
C LEU A 215 -3.19 -1.88 -40.49
N ILE A 216 -2.82 -1.20 -41.58
CA ILE A 216 -3.01 0.25 -41.72
C ILE A 216 -4.51 0.59 -41.81
N LYS A 217 -5.33 -0.24 -42.49
CA LYS A 217 -6.80 -0.07 -42.50
C LYS A 217 -7.43 -0.26 -41.13
N GLN A 218 -7.02 -1.30 -40.38
CA GLN A 218 -7.53 -1.56 -39.03
C GLN A 218 -7.06 -0.49 -38.03
N PHE A 219 -5.82 -0.03 -38.16
CA PHE A 219 -5.28 1.07 -37.36
C PHE A 219 -6.00 2.39 -37.68
N LYS A 220 -6.30 2.69 -38.95
CA LYS A 220 -7.13 3.85 -39.37
C LYS A 220 -8.54 3.78 -38.78
N PHE A 221 -9.18 2.61 -38.78
CA PHE A 221 -10.51 2.42 -38.17
C PHE A 221 -10.50 2.63 -36.65
N ARG A 222 -9.46 2.17 -35.95
CA ARG A 222 -9.30 2.45 -34.51
C ARG A 222 -8.94 3.92 -34.23
N PHE A 223 -8.22 4.56 -35.15
CA PHE A 223 -7.84 5.97 -35.04
C PHE A 223 -9.04 6.93 -35.24
N SER A 224 -10.04 6.58 -36.06
CA SER A 224 -11.28 7.36 -36.18
C SER A 224 -12.21 7.27 -34.96
N SER A 225 -11.94 6.32 -34.06
CA SER A 225 -12.64 6.11 -32.78
C SER A 225 -11.76 6.41 -31.56
N ALA A 226 -10.56 6.96 -31.78
CA ALA A 226 -9.61 7.39 -30.75
C ALA A 226 -10.06 8.68 -30.03
N GLU A 227 -9.65 8.82 -28.77
CA GLU A 227 -9.97 9.98 -27.93
C GLU A 227 -9.28 11.25 -28.46
N THR A 228 -9.91 12.40 -28.26
CA THR A 228 -9.24 13.68 -28.54
C THR A 228 -8.18 13.96 -27.48
N THR A 229 -7.23 14.85 -27.81
CA THR A 229 -6.23 15.32 -26.84
C THR A 229 -6.84 16.03 -25.64
N GLU A 230 -8.05 16.59 -25.79
CA GLU A 230 -8.73 17.35 -24.73
C GLU A 230 -9.37 16.44 -23.68
N MET A 231 -9.66 15.17 -24.00
CA MET A 231 -10.18 14.20 -23.02
C MET A 231 -9.21 14.00 -21.85
N SER A 232 -7.90 13.87 -22.16
CA SER A 232 -6.86 13.80 -21.13
C SER A 232 -6.83 15.07 -20.27
N GLY A 233 -7.06 16.24 -20.87
CA GLY A 233 -7.16 17.51 -20.15
C GLY A 233 -8.33 17.54 -19.18
N LYS A 234 -9.52 17.09 -19.60
CA LYS A 234 -10.70 16.96 -18.74
C LYS A 234 -10.45 16.02 -17.55
N CYS A 235 -9.77 14.89 -17.79
CA CYS A 235 -9.37 13.98 -16.72
C CYS A 235 -8.44 14.65 -15.70
N VAL A 236 -7.42 15.40 -16.17
CA VAL A 236 -6.48 16.10 -15.28
C VAL A 236 -7.19 17.19 -14.47
N VAL A 237 -8.08 17.98 -15.08
CA VAL A 237 -8.90 18.98 -14.35
C VAL A 237 -9.76 18.30 -13.29
N ALA A 238 -10.41 17.17 -13.62
CA ALA A 238 -11.23 16.43 -12.66
C ALA A 238 -10.39 15.87 -11.50
N LEU A 239 -9.21 15.33 -11.77
CA LEU A 239 -8.29 14.86 -10.72
C LEU A 239 -7.79 16.02 -9.84
N ALA A 240 -7.41 17.14 -10.43
CA ALA A 240 -6.90 18.31 -9.71
C ALA A 240 -7.97 19.02 -8.85
N THR A 241 -9.24 18.74 -9.11
CA THR A 241 -10.38 19.30 -8.37
C THR A 241 -11.12 18.25 -7.53
N ASP A 242 -10.65 16.99 -7.51
CA ASP A 242 -11.20 15.94 -6.66
C ASP A 242 -10.72 16.15 -5.20
N PRO A 243 -11.62 16.42 -4.23
CA PRO A 243 -11.23 16.57 -2.83
C PRO A 243 -10.61 15.29 -2.24
N ASN A 244 -10.86 14.13 -2.87
CA ASN A 244 -10.36 12.83 -2.46
C ASN A 244 -9.19 12.33 -3.33
N ILE A 245 -8.49 13.22 -4.05
CA ILE A 245 -7.40 12.85 -4.97
C ILE A 245 -6.30 11.99 -4.30
N LEU A 246 -6.05 12.18 -3.00
CA LEU A 246 -5.06 11.40 -2.26
C LEU A 246 -5.41 9.90 -2.18
N SER A 247 -6.69 9.53 -2.26
CA SER A 247 -7.15 8.14 -2.33
C SER A 247 -6.79 7.46 -3.67
N LEU A 248 -6.50 8.26 -4.70
CA LEU A 248 -6.07 7.79 -6.02
C LEU A 248 -4.55 7.82 -6.18
N SER A 249 -3.82 8.43 -5.23
CA SER A 249 -2.36 8.50 -5.23
C SER A 249 -1.72 7.11 -5.27
N GLY A 250 -0.72 6.95 -6.15
CA GLY A 250 0.02 5.72 -6.43
C GLY A 250 -0.66 4.78 -7.43
N LYS A 251 -1.83 5.14 -7.97
CA LYS A 251 -2.58 4.29 -8.91
C LYS A 251 -2.29 4.63 -10.37
N VAL A 252 -2.44 3.62 -11.21
CA VAL A 252 -2.66 3.75 -12.65
C VAL A 252 -4.13 4.05 -12.91
N LEU A 253 -4.40 5.08 -13.70
CA LEU A 253 -5.74 5.59 -13.95
C LEU A 253 -5.98 5.69 -15.45
N PRO A 254 -6.72 4.75 -16.07
CA PRO A 254 -7.17 4.87 -17.45
C PRO A 254 -8.13 6.06 -17.64
N SER A 255 -7.95 6.84 -18.71
CA SER A 255 -8.81 8.01 -19.00
C SER A 255 -10.30 7.65 -19.06
N CYS A 256 -10.63 6.46 -19.59
CA CYS A 256 -12.01 5.98 -19.68
C CYS A 256 -12.64 5.61 -18.32
N ASP A 257 -11.84 5.15 -17.35
CA ASP A 257 -12.30 4.91 -15.98
C ASP A 257 -12.58 6.24 -15.28
N LEU A 258 -11.72 7.24 -15.49
CA LEU A 258 -11.94 8.60 -14.98
C LEU A 258 -13.14 9.28 -15.64
N ALA A 259 -13.35 9.04 -16.93
CA ALA A 259 -14.53 9.51 -17.65
C ALA A 259 -15.82 9.00 -17.01
N ARG A 260 -15.87 7.70 -16.69
CA ARG A 260 -16.98 7.08 -15.97
C ARG A 260 -17.12 7.63 -14.55
N ARG A 261 -16.01 7.72 -13.81
CA ARG A 261 -15.98 8.19 -12.42
C ARG A 261 -16.51 9.62 -12.27
N TYR A 262 -16.13 10.52 -13.17
CA TYR A 262 -16.47 11.95 -13.08
C TYR A 262 -17.55 12.39 -14.08
N GLY A 263 -18.16 11.47 -14.84
CA GLY A 263 -19.19 11.77 -15.82
C GLY A 263 -18.70 12.66 -16.99
N LEU A 264 -17.46 12.49 -17.42
CA LEU A 264 -16.85 13.31 -18.47
C LEU A 264 -17.24 12.83 -19.86
N GLN A 265 -17.46 13.77 -20.78
CA GLN A 265 -17.65 13.52 -22.21
C GLN A 265 -16.50 14.14 -22.99
N ASP A 266 -16.15 13.56 -24.14
CA ASP A 266 -15.15 14.12 -25.05
C ASP A 266 -15.74 15.36 -25.78
N VAL A 267 -14.93 16.15 -26.47
CA VAL A 267 -15.38 17.38 -27.15
C VAL A 267 -16.21 17.11 -28.40
N ASP A 268 -16.17 15.88 -28.93
CA ASP A 268 -16.89 15.43 -30.12
C ASP A 268 -18.05 14.45 -29.82
N GLY A 269 -18.41 14.24 -28.54
CA GLY A 269 -19.56 13.45 -28.12
C GLY A 269 -19.33 12.60 -26.86
N PRO A 270 -20.22 11.64 -26.54
CA PRO A 270 -19.98 10.69 -25.47
C PRO A 270 -18.66 9.97 -25.71
N ALA A 271 -17.85 9.80 -24.66
CA ALA A 271 -16.62 9.00 -24.73
C ALA A 271 -17.01 7.62 -25.28
N LYS A 272 -16.64 7.35 -26.55
CA LYS A 272 -16.90 6.06 -27.17
C LYS A 272 -16.13 5.03 -26.36
N PRO A 273 -16.71 3.88 -26.01
CA PRO A 273 -15.99 2.87 -25.25
C PRO A 273 -14.72 2.56 -26.02
N ALA A 274 -13.57 3.00 -25.47
CA ALA A 274 -12.29 2.50 -25.88
C ALA A 274 -12.44 0.98 -25.89
N LEU A 275 -12.06 0.32 -26.99
CA LEU A 275 -12.01 -1.14 -27.07
C LEU A 275 -11.33 -1.65 -25.80
N THR A 276 -12.16 -2.03 -24.82
CA THR A 276 -11.75 -2.39 -23.49
C THR A 276 -11.16 -3.77 -23.61
N MET A 277 -9.83 -3.87 -23.64
CA MET A 277 -9.23 -5.03 -23.00
C MET A 277 -9.53 -4.85 -21.51
N GLN A 278 -10.54 -5.59 -21.03
CA GLN A 278 -11.07 -5.54 -19.67
C GLN A 278 -9.94 -5.56 -18.63
N CYS A 279 -9.72 -4.44 -17.94
CA CYS A 279 -9.02 -4.42 -16.66
C CYS A 279 -10.01 -4.89 -15.59
N SER A 280 -10.04 -6.19 -15.31
CA SER A 280 -10.65 -6.72 -14.09
C SER A 280 -9.74 -6.38 -12.89
N SER A 281 -10.31 -5.67 -11.91
CA SER A 281 -9.77 -5.34 -10.60
C SER A 281 -8.84 -6.42 -10.03
N HIS A 282 -7.53 -6.15 -10.05
CA HIS A 282 -6.56 -6.86 -9.23
C HIS A 282 -5.98 -5.86 -8.23
N SER A 283 -6.08 -6.24 -6.97
CA SER A 283 -5.38 -5.67 -5.82
C SER A 283 -3.90 -5.48 -6.13
N ASN A 284 -3.32 -4.41 -5.57
CA ASN A 284 -1.88 -4.14 -5.55
C ASN A 284 -1.12 -5.39 -5.07
N ASN A 285 -0.54 -6.12 -6.02
CA ASN A 285 0.59 -7.00 -5.81
C ASN A 285 1.43 -6.96 -7.09
N TYR A 286 2.62 -6.40 -6.98
CA TYR A 286 3.59 -6.33 -8.06
C TYR A 286 3.89 -7.73 -8.61
N PRO A 287 3.75 -8.00 -9.92
CA PRO A 287 4.40 -9.12 -10.53
C PRO A 287 5.87 -8.75 -10.74
N MET A 288 6.75 -9.30 -9.91
CA MET A 288 8.16 -9.39 -10.29
C MET A 288 8.26 -10.27 -11.55
N THR A 289 8.80 -9.66 -12.62
CA THR A 289 9.57 -10.30 -13.69
C THR A 289 8.90 -11.42 -14.49
N THR A 290 8.39 -11.10 -15.67
CA THR A 290 8.22 -12.06 -16.77
C THR A 290 9.51 -12.17 -17.58
N GLU A 291 10.49 -12.88 -17.03
CA GLU A 291 11.56 -13.57 -17.77
C GLU A 291 12.13 -14.66 -16.86
N ASN A 292 11.37 -15.71 -16.50
CA ASN A 292 11.93 -16.67 -15.52
C ASN A 292 11.42 -18.11 -15.61
N ARG A 293 11.70 -18.78 -16.75
CA ARG A 293 11.75 -20.27 -16.78
C ARG A 293 13.00 -20.87 -17.38
N ALA A 294 13.94 -20.03 -17.83
CA ALA A 294 15.25 -20.50 -18.28
C ALA A 294 16.37 -20.39 -17.23
N GLN A 295 16.19 -19.71 -16.09
CA GLN A 295 17.31 -19.34 -15.20
C GLN A 295 17.36 -20.03 -13.81
N HIS A 296 16.25 -20.43 -13.19
CA HIS A 296 16.33 -21.03 -11.85
C HIS A 296 16.72 -22.51 -11.89
N GLY A 297 17.70 -22.88 -11.05
CA GLY A 297 18.20 -24.26 -10.93
C GLY A 297 19.06 -24.76 -12.09
N ARG A 298 19.37 -23.93 -13.11
CA ARG A 298 20.31 -24.34 -14.17
C ARG A 298 21.74 -24.30 -13.64
N LEU A 299 22.25 -25.47 -13.24
CA LEU A 299 23.68 -25.64 -13.01
C LEU A 299 24.44 -25.18 -14.27
N LYS A 300 25.47 -24.36 -14.09
CA LYS A 300 26.37 -23.98 -15.17
C LYS A 300 27.21 -25.19 -15.56
N VAL A 301 26.70 -26.01 -16.48
CA VAL A 301 27.43 -27.17 -17.01
C VAL A 301 28.45 -26.67 -18.05
N LYS A 302 29.72 -27.04 -17.88
CA LYS A 302 30.74 -26.85 -18.92
C LYS A 302 30.43 -27.81 -20.07
N THR A 303 29.79 -27.32 -21.13
CA THR A 303 29.59 -28.07 -22.38
C THR A 303 30.76 -27.84 -23.33
N SER A 304 31.20 -28.88 -24.06
CA SER A 304 32.18 -28.71 -25.14
C SER A 304 31.60 -27.86 -26.28
N GLU A 305 32.45 -27.25 -27.10
CA GLU A 305 32.03 -26.41 -28.24
C GLU A 305 31.12 -27.18 -29.22
N GLU A 306 31.44 -28.45 -29.48
CA GLU A 306 30.67 -29.34 -30.35
C GLU A 306 29.25 -29.63 -29.80
N GLN A 307 29.14 -29.85 -28.48
CA GLN A 307 27.84 -30.04 -27.83
C GLN A 307 27.02 -28.74 -27.75
N ALA A 308 27.69 -27.59 -27.64
CA ALA A 308 27.03 -26.29 -27.65
C ALA A 308 26.48 -25.96 -29.05
N GLU A 309 27.23 -26.29 -30.10
CA GLU A 309 26.84 -26.09 -31.50
C GLU A 309 25.70 -27.03 -31.92
N ALA A 310 25.75 -28.31 -31.54
CA ALA A 310 24.64 -29.24 -31.77
C ALA A 310 23.34 -28.79 -31.08
N LYS A 311 23.42 -28.35 -29.81
CA LYS A 311 22.27 -27.79 -29.09
C LYS A 311 21.78 -26.47 -29.68
N ARG A 312 22.67 -25.65 -30.28
CA ARG A 312 22.29 -24.42 -30.97
C ARG A 312 21.45 -24.73 -32.20
N LEU A 313 21.92 -25.64 -33.05
CA LEU A 313 21.20 -26.05 -34.27
C LEU A 313 19.84 -26.67 -33.96
N GLU A 314 19.76 -27.53 -32.93
CA GLU A 314 18.49 -28.11 -32.48
C GLU A 314 17.50 -27.04 -32.00
N ARG A 315 17.97 -26.03 -31.26
CA ARG A 315 17.15 -24.92 -30.77
C ARG A 315 16.68 -24.02 -31.91
N GLU A 316 17.53 -23.74 -32.89
CA GLU A 316 17.17 -22.95 -34.08
C GLU A 316 16.08 -23.62 -34.91
N GLN A 317 16.15 -24.95 -35.10
CA GLN A 317 15.11 -25.70 -35.79
C GLN A 317 13.78 -25.68 -35.02
N LYS A 318 13.82 -25.91 -33.70
CA LYS A 318 12.62 -25.82 -32.84
C LYS A 318 12.03 -24.42 -32.83
N LEU A 319 12.86 -23.38 -32.82
CA LEU A 319 12.42 -21.99 -32.86
C LEU A 319 11.74 -21.63 -34.18
N LYS A 320 12.26 -22.11 -35.32
CA LYS A 320 11.63 -21.90 -36.64
C LYS A 320 10.22 -22.50 -36.70
N LEU A 321 10.06 -23.73 -36.22
CA LEU A 321 8.75 -24.40 -36.16
C LEU A 321 7.78 -23.64 -35.23
N TYR A 322 8.27 -23.21 -34.06
CA TYR A 322 7.50 -22.41 -33.11
C TYR A 322 7.02 -21.09 -33.71
N GLN A 323 7.90 -20.37 -34.42
CA GLN A 323 7.57 -19.09 -35.08
C GLN A 323 6.55 -19.28 -36.20
N ALA A 324 6.72 -20.30 -37.04
CA ALA A 324 5.79 -20.61 -38.11
C ALA A 324 4.39 -20.93 -37.57
N ALA A 325 4.28 -21.84 -36.60
CA ALA A 325 3.01 -22.18 -35.97
C ALA A 325 2.33 -20.98 -35.30
N THR A 326 3.12 -20.12 -34.63
CA THR A 326 2.60 -18.89 -33.98
C THR A 326 2.01 -17.93 -35.01
N GLN A 327 2.70 -17.72 -36.13
CA GLN A 327 2.21 -16.83 -37.20
C GLN A 327 0.92 -17.37 -37.82
N THR A 328 0.85 -18.68 -38.09
CA THR A 328 -0.37 -19.30 -38.63
C THR A 328 -1.56 -19.13 -37.69
N VAL A 329 -1.38 -19.31 -36.37
CA VAL A 329 -2.45 -19.07 -35.38
C VAL A 329 -2.96 -17.64 -35.44
N PHE A 330 -2.06 -16.64 -35.52
CA PHE A 330 -2.48 -15.24 -35.56
C PHE A 330 -3.16 -14.86 -36.88
N GLN A 331 -2.73 -15.42 -38.01
CA GLN A 331 -3.40 -15.24 -39.30
C GLN A 331 -4.82 -15.81 -39.27
N LYS A 332 -5.01 -17.03 -38.76
CA LYS A 332 -6.33 -17.66 -38.62
C LYS A 332 -7.24 -16.84 -37.71
N ARG A 333 -6.75 -16.42 -36.55
CA ARG A 333 -7.49 -15.55 -35.63
C ARG A 333 -7.90 -14.23 -36.28
N GLN A 334 -7.01 -13.60 -37.07
CA GLN A 334 -7.30 -12.35 -37.77
C GLN A 334 -8.34 -12.53 -38.89
N ALA A 335 -8.35 -13.70 -39.54
CA ALA A 335 -9.33 -14.07 -40.56
C ALA A 335 -10.69 -14.50 -39.98
N GLY A 336 -10.81 -14.63 -38.65
CA GLY A 336 -12.02 -15.15 -38.00
C GLY A 336 -12.19 -16.66 -38.12
N GLU A 337 -11.15 -17.39 -38.52
CA GLU A 337 -11.12 -18.86 -38.62
C GLU A 337 -10.93 -19.46 -37.22
N LEU A 338 -12.00 -19.49 -36.43
CA LEU A 338 -12.03 -20.01 -35.06
C LEU A 338 -12.50 -21.47 -35.04
N ASP A 339 -11.63 -22.37 -35.51
CA ASP A 339 -11.90 -23.80 -35.63
C ASP A 339 -10.85 -24.67 -34.90
N GLU A 340 -11.03 -25.99 -34.92
CA GLU A 340 -10.14 -26.95 -34.24
C GLU A 340 -8.67 -26.88 -34.70
N SER A 341 -8.39 -26.38 -35.90
CA SER A 341 -7.00 -26.23 -36.37
C SER A 341 -6.22 -25.23 -35.53
N VAL A 342 -6.89 -24.21 -34.97
CA VAL A 342 -6.28 -23.27 -34.03
C VAL A 342 -5.99 -23.95 -32.69
N LEU A 343 -6.85 -24.87 -32.24
CA LEU A 343 -6.58 -25.67 -31.03
C LEU A 343 -5.39 -26.60 -31.23
N GLU A 344 -5.24 -27.21 -32.39
CA GLU A 344 -4.08 -28.06 -32.69
C GLU A 344 -2.78 -27.24 -32.69
N LEU A 345 -2.74 -26.15 -33.45
CA LEU A 345 -1.54 -25.30 -33.55
C LEU A 345 -1.15 -24.67 -32.21
N THR A 346 -2.12 -24.17 -31.45
CA THR A 346 -1.83 -23.60 -30.12
C THR A 346 -1.37 -24.68 -29.13
N SER A 347 -1.82 -25.93 -29.26
CA SER A 347 -1.38 -27.03 -28.38
C SER A 347 0.10 -27.36 -28.55
N GLN A 348 0.63 -27.31 -29.78
CA GLN A 348 2.04 -27.54 -30.07
C GLN A 348 2.93 -26.50 -29.38
N ILE A 349 2.45 -25.26 -29.33
CA ILE A 349 3.19 -24.13 -28.77
C ILE A 349 3.09 -24.12 -27.23
N LEU A 350 1.86 -24.18 -26.70
CA LEU A 350 1.59 -24.15 -25.26
C LEU A 350 2.06 -25.41 -24.54
N GLY A 351 2.11 -26.55 -25.23
CA GLY A 351 2.70 -27.78 -24.73
C GLY A 351 4.21 -27.68 -24.48
N ALA A 352 4.90 -26.76 -25.16
CA ALA A 352 6.32 -26.47 -24.92
C ALA A 352 6.52 -25.25 -24.00
N ASN A 353 5.70 -24.22 -24.17
CA ASN A 353 5.76 -22.99 -23.39
C ASN A 353 4.33 -22.54 -22.97
N PRO A 354 3.83 -23.01 -21.83
CA PRO A 354 2.47 -22.72 -21.38
C PRO A 354 2.27 -21.26 -20.92
N ASP A 355 3.33 -20.45 -20.83
CA ASP A 355 3.25 -19.05 -20.39
C ASP A 355 3.02 -18.06 -21.53
N PHE A 356 2.82 -18.56 -22.76
CA PHE A 356 2.38 -17.72 -23.86
C PHE A 356 0.88 -17.37 -23.73
N ALA A 357 0.58 -16.40 -22.85
CA ALA A 357 -0.77 -16.03 -22.44
C ALA A 357 -1.75 -15.75 -23.60
N THR A 358 -1.27 -15.12 -24.68
CA THR A 358 -2.11 -14.80 -25.85
C THR A 358 -2.73 -16.04 -26.47
N LEU A 359 -2.04 -17.18 -26.49
CA LEU A 359 -2.57 -18.39 -27.10
C LEU A 359 -3.71 -19.00 -26.26
N TRP A 360 -3.68 -18.83 -24.94
CA TRP A 360 -4.83 -19.18 -24.09
C TRP A 360 -6.06 -18.33 -24.40
N ASN A 361 -5.89 -17.06 -24.81
CA ASN A 361 -7.00 -16.23 -25.30
C ASN A 361 -7.57 -16.80 -26.61
N CYS A 362 -6.70 -17.14 -27.57
CA CYS A 362 -7.12 -17.74 -28.84
C CYS A 362 -7.93 -19.02 -28.62
N ARG A 363 -7.46 -19.90 -27.71
CA ARG A 363 -8.18 -21.13 -27.36
C ARG A 363 -9.57 -20.84 -26.78
N ARG A 364 -9.71 -19.84 -25.91
CA ARG A 364 -11.02 -19.44 -25.35
C ARG A 364 -12.00 -18.99 -26.45
N GLU A 365 -11.54 -18.16 -27.39
CA GLU A 365 -12.36 -17.69 -28.51
C GLU A 365 -12.87 -18.86 -29.36
N VAL A 366 -11.98 -19.81 -29.67
CA VAL A 366 -12.33 -21.01 -30.44
C VAL A 366 -13.33 -21.88 -29.67
N LEU A 367 -13.06 -22.17 -28.39
CA LEU A 367 -13.94 -22.98 -27.56
C LEU A 367 -15.34 -22.35 -27.44
N GLN A 368 -15.43 -21.03 -27.25
CA GLN A 368 -16.71 -20.30 -27.20
C GLN A 368 -17.47 -20.38 -28.52
N GLN A 369 -16.78 -20.36 -29.66
CA GLN A 369 -17.42 -20.54 -30.96
C GLN A 369 -17.92 -21.96 -31.16
N LEU A 370 -17.12 -22.96 -30.79
CA LEU A 370 -17.46 -24.38 -30.93
C LEU A 370 -18.62 -24.79 -30.00
N GLU A 371 -18.76 -24.16 -28.82
CA GLU A 371 -19.89 -24.36 -27.91
C GLU A 371 -21.25 -24.12 -28.58
N VAL A 372 -21.34 -23.18 -29.54
CA VAL A 372 -22.58 -22.86 -30.26
C VAL A 372 -22.85 -23.81 -31.43
N GLN A 373 -21.80 -24.48 -31.93
CA GLN A 373 -21.86 -25.27 -33.17
C GLN A 373 -21.97 -26.78 -32.92
N LYS A 374 -21.44 -27.27 -31.79
CA LYS A 374 -21.32 -28.70 -31.50
C LYS A 374 -22.45 -29.23 -30.63
N SER A 375 -22.71 -30.53 -30.74
CA SER A 375 -23.62 -31.22 -29.83
C SER A 375 -23.01 -31.30 -28.41
N PRO A 376 -23.85 -31.47 -27.36
CA PRO A 376 -23.35 -31.60 -25.98
C PRO A 376 -22.34 -32.73 -25.79
N GLU A 377 -22.48 -33.84 -26.50
CA GLU A 377 -21.56 -35.00 -26.43
C GLU A 377 -20.18 -34.66 -27.02
N GLU A 378 -20.15 -33.98 -28.17
CA GLU A 378 -18.90 -33.53 -28.80
C GLU A 378 -18.21 -32.44 -27.98
N LEU A 379 -18.99 -31.54 -27.37
CA LEU A 379 -18.46 -30.52 -26.46
C LEU A 379 -17.86 -31.15 -25.20
N ALA A 380 -18.50 -32.17 -24.63
CA ALA A 380 -17.97 -32.89 -23.48
C ALA A 380 -16.63 -33.58 -23.81
N ALA A 381 -16.51 -34.16 -25.00
CA ALA A 381 -15.24 -34.73 -25.47
C ALA A 381 -14.14 -33.65 -25.63
N LEU A 382 -14.50 -32.48 -26.17
CA LEU A 382 -13.58 -31.35 -26.34
C LEU A 382 -13.08 -30.81 -25.00
N VAL A 383 -13.98 -30.61 -24.04
CA VAL A 383 -13.65 -30.18 -22.67
C VAL A 383 -12.74 -31.20 -21.99
N LYS A 384 -13.02 -32.51 -22.14
CA LYS A 384 -12.19 -33.56 -21.57
C LYS A 384 -10.76 -33.51 -22.13
N ALA A 385 -10.62 -33.30 -23.45
CA ALA A 385 -9.33 -33.13 -24.11
C ALA A 385 -8.61 -31.86 -23.60
N GLU A 386 -9.33 -30.74 -23.46
CA GLU A 386 -8.78 -29.47 -22.98
C GLU A 386 -8.25 -29.60 -21.54
N LEU A 387 -9.01 -30.23 -20.64
CA LEU A 387 -8.58 -30.48 -19.27
C LEU A 387 -7.34 -31.38 -19.21
N GLY A 388 -7.23 -32.38 -20.09
CA GLY A 388 -6.03 -33.22 -20.20
C GLY A 388 -4.80 -32.46 -20.75
N PHE A 389 -5.03 -31.57 -21.70
CA PHE A 389 -3.99 -30.70 -22.24
C PHE A 389 -3.48 -29.71 -21.19
N LEU A 390 -4.38 -29.06 -20.45
CA LEU A 390 -4.04 -28.16 -19.34
C LEU A 390 -3.22 -28.87 -18.26
N GLU A 391 -3.58 -30.10 -17.89
CA GLU A 391 -2.78 -30.90 -16.94
C GLU A 391 -1.36 -31.16 -17.46
N SER A 392 -1.21 -31.41 -18.77
CA SER A 392 0.10 -31.58 -19.40
C SER A 392 0.90 -30.28 -19.39
N CYS A 393 0.28 -29.14 -19.71
CA CYS A 393 0.88 -27.81 -19.60
C CYS A 393 1.30 -27.48 -18.16
N LEU A 394 0.52 -27.87 -17.16
CA LEU A 394 0.87 -27.69 -15.75
C LEU A 394 2.05 -28.56 -15.33
N ARG A 395 2.26 -29.75 -15.92
CA ARG A 395 3.48 -30.54 -15.67
C ARG A 395 4.73 -29.85 -16.27
N VAL A 396 4.57 -29.15 -17.39
CA VAL A 396 5.64 -28.31 -17.96
C VAL A 396 5.86 -27.07 -17.09
N ASN A 397 4.79 -26.42 -16.66
CA ASN A 397 4.82 -25.33 -15.70
C ASN A 397 3.77 -25.40 -14.58
N PRO A 398 4.13 -25.88 -13.38
CA PRO A 398 3.18 -25.93 -12.27
C PRO A 398 2.87 -24.54 -11.71
N LYS A 399 3.62 -23.50 -12.11
CA LYS A 399 3.49 -22.10 -11.68
C LYS A 399 3.02 -21.18 -12.82
N SER A 400 2.36 -21.73 -13.85
CA SER A 400 1.85 -20.94 -14.98
C SER A 400 0.52 -20.30 -14.64
N TYR A 401 0.53 -18.97 -14.45
CA TYR A 401 -0.69 -18.18 -14.24
C TYR A 401 -1.70 -18.38 -15.38
N GLY A 402 -1.24 -18.30 -16.64
CA GLY A 402 -2.11 -18.42 -17.81
C GLY A 402 -2.83 -19.77 -17.87
N THR A 403 -2.11 -20.85 -17.52
CA THR A 403 -2.65 -22.21 -17.54
C THR A 403 -3.66 -22.44 -16.42
N TRP A 404 -3.33 -22.07 -15.17
CA TRP A 404 -4.26 -22.16 -14.04
C TRP A 404 -5.52 -21.33 -14.28
N HIS A 405 -5.36 -20.11 -14.76
CA HIS A 405 -6.49 -19.23 -15.07
C HIS A 405 -7.38 -19.79 -16.18
N HIS A 406 -6.79 -20.35 -17.26
CA HIS A 406 -7.58 -20.97 -18.33
C HIS A 406 -8.37 -22.18 -17.82
N ARG A 407 -7.81 -22.96 -16.89
CA ARG A 407 -8.52 -24.06 -16.23
C ARG A 407 -9.70 -23.59 -15.38
N CYS A 408 -9.54 -22.51 -14.60
CA CYS A 408 -10.65 -21.89 -13.85
C CYS A 408 -11.75 -21.38 -14.79
N TRP A 409 -11.36 -20.70 -15.88
CA TRP A 409 -12.29 -20.19 -16.88
C TRP A 409 -13.12 -21.32 -17.50
N LEU A 410 -12.49 -22.44 -17.85
CA LEU A 410 -13.17 -23.58 -18.45
C LEU A 410 -14.18 -24.19 -17.48
N LEU A 411 -13.76 -24.50 -16.26
CA LEU A 411 -14.61 -25.13 -15.24
C LEU A 411 -15.77 -24.24 -14.80
N GLY A 412 -15.56 -22.93 -14.69
CA GLY A 412 -16.61 -21.97 -14.33
C GLY A 412 -17.74 -21.85 -15.36
N ARG A 413 -17.60 -22.47 -16.53
CA ARG A 413 -18.61 -22.48 -17.61
C ARG A 413 -19.27 -23.84 -17.81
N LEU A 414 -18.72 -24.91 -17.25
CA LEU A 414 -19.30 -26.24 -17.44
C LEU A 414 -20.60 -26.35 -16.64
N PRO A 415 -21.68 -26.91 -17.23
CA PRO A 415 -22.93 -27.14 -16.50
C PRO A 415 -22.74 -28.07 -15.30
N GLU A 416 -21.97 -29.15 -15.49
CA GLU A 416 -21.67 -30.16 -14.46
C GLU A 416 -20.17 -30.48 -14.45
N PRO A 417 -19.34 -29.67 -13.76
CA PRO A 417 -17.91 -29.93 -13.62
C PRO A 417 -17.64 -31.15 -12.73
N ASN A 418 -16.67 -32.00 -13.11
CA ASN A 418 -16.23 -33.10 -12.25
C ASN A 418 -15.23 -32.60 -11.20
N TRP A 419 -15.75 -32.09 -10.08
CA TRP A 419 -14.94 -31.52 -9.01
C TRP A 419 -14.03 -32.54 -8.30
N ALA A 420 -14.44 -33.81 -8.21
CA ALA A 420 -13.62 -34.87 -7.62
C ALA A 420 -12.29 -35.04 -8.38
N ARG A 421 -12.32 -34.97 -9.72
CA ARG A 421 -11.11 -34.97 -10.55
C ARG A 421 -10.20 -33.77 -10.22
N GLU A 422 -10.78 -32.60 -10.00
CA GLU A 422 -10.01 -31.37 -9.77
C GLU A 422 -9.38 -31.34 -8.37
N LEU A 423 -10.07 -31.86 -7.35
CA LEU A 423 -9.50 -32.07 -6.02
C LEU A 423 -8.34 -33.07 -6.05
N GLU A 424 -8.48 -34.18 -6.80
CA GLU A 424 -7.42 -35.17 -7.01
C GLU A 424 -6.23 -34.59 -7.79
N LEU A 425 -6.50 -33.71 -8.76
CA LEU A 425 -5.43 -32.97 -9.44
C LEU A 425 -4.68 -32.09 -8.43
N CYS A 426 -5.39 -31.34 -7.59
CA CYS A 426 -4.75 -30.51 -6.55
C CYS A 426 -3.88 -31.36 -5.62
N ALA A 427 -4.39 -32.51 -5.16
CA ALA A 427 -3.65 -33.44 -4.31
C ALA A 427 -2.32 -33.89 -4.96
N ARG A 428 -2.36 -34.33 -6.23
CA ARG A 428 -1.16 -34.75 -6.96
C ARG A 428 -0.15 -33.62 -7.18
N PHE A 429 -0.61 -32.40 -7.48
CA PHE A 429 0.30 -31.27 -7.69
C PHE A 429 0.93 -30.79 -6.38
N LEU A 430 0.18 -30.82 -5.28
CA LEU A 430 0.69 -30.50 -3.94
C LEU A 430 1.57 -31.62 -3.36
N GLU A 431 1.42 -32.87 -3.79
CA GLU A 431 2.37 -33.94 -3.45
C GLU A 431 3.75 -33.71 -4.08
N VAL A 432 3.80 -33.11 -5.28
CA VAL A 432 5.07 -32.81 -5.97
C VAL A 432 5.70 -31.50 -5.49
N ASP A 433 4.90 -30.45 -5.30
CA ASP A 433 5.33 -29.16 -4.78
C ASP A 433 4.27 -28.64 -3.79
N GLU A 434 4.42 -29.02 -2.52
CA GLU A 434 3.51 -28.68 -1.43
C GLU A 434 3.43 -27.16 -1.17
N ARG A 435 4.43 -26.41 -1.66
CA ARG A 435 4.56 -24.95 -1.53
C ARG A 435 4.01 -24.22 -2.75
N ASN A 436 3.43 -24.92 -3.72
CA ASN A 436 2.88 -24.31 -4.93
C ASN A 436 1.61 -23.52 -4.61
N PHE A 437 1.77 -22.22 -4.32
CA PHE A 437 0.65 -21.34 -3.97
C PHE A 437 -0.43 -21.26 -5.06
N HIS A 438 -0.09 -21.42 -6.35
CA HIS A 438 -1.07 -21.42 -7.43
C HIS A 438 -2.02 -22.62 -7.32
N CYS A 439 -1.48 -23.78 -6.95
CA CYS A 439 -2.29 -24.98 -6.74
C CYS A 439 -3.15 -24.85 -5.48
N TRP A 440 -2.65 -24.19 -4.43
CA TRP A 440 -3.45 -23.85 -3.25
C TRP A 440 -4.58 -22.87 -3.55
N ASP A 441 -4.33 -21.82 -4.35
CA ASP A 441 -5.36 -20.89 -4.83
C ASP A 441 -6.39 -21.61 -5.68
N TYR A 442 -5.93 -22.48 -6.59
CA TYR A 442 -6.81 -23.28 -7.43
C TYR A 442 -7.65 -24.26 -6.60
N ARG A 443 -7.06 -24.90 -5.58
CA ARG A 443 -7.81 -25.76 -4.65
C ARG A 443 -8.89 -24.98 -3.91
N ARG A 444 -8.59 -23.78 -3.41
CA ARG A 444 -9.60 -22.88 -2.79
C ARG A 444 -10.72 -22.52 -3.76
N PHE A 445 -10.40 -22.24 -5.01
CA PHE A 445 -11.40 -22.02 -6.06
C PHE A 445 -12.29 -23.25 -6.26
N VAL A 446 -11.69 -24.45 -6.38
CA VAL A 446 -12.44 -25.71 -6.54
C VAL A 446 -13.31 -25.99 -5.31
N ALA A 447 -12.77 -25.85 -4.10
CA ALA A 447 -13.50 -26.06 -2.85
C ALA A 447 -14.71 -25.13 -2.74
N ALA A 448 -14.55 -23.85 -3.09
CA ALA A 448 -15.65 -22.88 -3.09
C ALA A 448 -16.73 -23.25 -4.13
N GLN A 449 -16.34 -23.61 -5.35
CA GLN A 449 -17.28 -23.94 -6.43
C GLN A 449 -18.00 -25.27 -6.23
N ALA A 450 -17.33 -26.25 -5.61
CA ALA A 450 -17.89 -27.55 -5.28
C ALA A 450 -18.63 -27.56 -3.93
N ALA A 451 -18.67 -26.42 -3.22
CA ALA A 451 -19.20 -26.28 -1.88
C ALA A 451 -18.63 -27.32 -0.89
N VAL A 452 -17.33 -27.59 -0.98
CA VAL A 452 -16.63 -28.51 -0.07
C VAL A 452 -16.68 -27.91 1.34
N PRO A 453 -17.14 -28.68 2.35
CA PRO A 453 -17.18 -28.19 3.73
C PRO A 453 -15.78 -27.79 4.22
N PRO A 454 -15.64 -26.68 4.97
CA PRO A 454 -14.34 -26.27 5.53
C PRO A 454 -13.68 -27.35 6.40
N ALA A 455 -14.47 -28.25 7.00
CA ALA A 455 -13.96 -29.37 7.79
C ALA A 455 -13.22 -30.42 6.94
N GLU A 456 -13.65 -30.66 5.70
CA GLU A 456 -12.96 -31.56 4.78
C GLU A 456 -11.65 -30.94 4.28
N GLU A 457 -11.64 -29.63 4.02
CA GLU A 457 -10.41 -28.90 3.67
C GLU A 457 -9.44 -28.84 4.87
N LEU A 458 -9.94 -28.75 6.10
CA LEU A 458 -9.11 -28.85 7.30
C LEU A 458 -8.47 -30.24 7.40
N ALA A 459 -9.25 -31.31 7.21
CA ALA A 459 -8.74 -32.69 7.18
C ALA A 459 -7.69 -32.90 6.07
N PHE A 460 -7.84 -32.22 4.93
CA PHE A 460 -6.83 -32.22 3.89
C PHE A 460 -5.51 -31.60 4.37
N THR A 461 -5.56 -30.47 5.09
CA THR A 461 -4.35 -29.88 5.70
C THR A 461 -3.73 -30.80 6.75
N ASP A 462 -4.52 -31.51 7.56
CA ASP A 462 -4.02 -32.50 8.53
C ASP A 462 -3.20 -33.59 7.84
N SER A 463 -3.72 -34.11 6.72
CA SER A 463 -3.04 -35.17 5.96
C SER A 463 -1.68 -34.71 5.40
N LEU A 464 -1.58 -33.45 4.97
CA LEU A 464 -0.34 -32.87 4.45
C LEU A 464 0.67 -32.59 5.56
N ILE A 465 0.23 -32.05 6.68
CA ILE A 465 1.10 -31.74 7.83
C ILE A 465 1.64 -33.03 8.45
N THR A 466 0.79 -34.06 8.61
CA THR A 466 1.21 -35.38 9.12
C THR A 466 2.29 -36.02 8.25
N ARG A 467 2.24 -35.78 6.93
CA ARG A 467 3.25 -36.27 5.99
C ARG A 467 4.53 -35.42 6.01
N ASN A 468 4.37 -34.09 6.09
CA ASN A 468 5.47 -33.14 6.14
C ASN A 468 5.05 -31.86 6.88
N PHE A 469 5.60 -31.67 8.07
CA PHE A 469 5.31 -30.51 8.90
C PHE A 469 5.83 -29.18 8.32
N SER A 470 6.83 -29.22 7.42
CA SER A 470 7.45 -28.06 6.76
C SER A 470 6.58 -27.43 5.65
N ASN A 471 5.31 -27.20 5.94
CA ASN A 471 4.31 -26.74 5.00
C ASN A 471 3.61 -25.45 5.43
N TYR A 472 4.27 -24.32 5.18
CA TYR A 472 3.70 -22.99 5.45
C TYR A 472 2.32 -22.78 4.82
N SER A 473 2.07 -23.35 3.64
CA SER A 473 0.80 -23.17 2.94
C SER A 473 -0.35 -23.89 3.64
N SER A 474 -0.12 -25.09 4.18
CA SER A 474 -1.09 -25.80 5.00
C SER A 474 -1.40 -25.04 6.29
N TRP A 475 -0.38 -24.63 7.06
CA TRP A 475 -0.56 -23.85 8.29
C TRP A 475 -1.30 -22.53 8.05
N HIS A 476 -0.94 -21.82 6.98
CA HIS A 476 -1.65 -20.62 6.57
C HIS A 476 -3.12 -20.92 6.25
N TYR A 477 -3.41 -21.99 5.52
CA TYR A 477 -4.79 -22.31 5.17
C TYR A 477 -5.62 -22.69 6.40
N ARG A 478 -5.04 -23.42 7.38
CA ARG A 478 -5.67 -23.64 8.69
C ARG A 478 -6.04 -22.34 9.39
N SER A 479 -5.15 -21.34 9.36
CA SER A 479 -5.40 -20.02 9.96
C SER A 479 -6.63 -19.30 9.39
N CYS A 480 -7.03 -19.65 8.16
CA CYS A 480 -8.24 -19.16 7.52
C CYS A 480 -9.47 -20.05 7.76
N LEU A 481 -9.29 -21.38 7.82
CA LEU A 481 -10.38 -22.35 7.96
C LEU A 481 -10.91 -22.44 9.40
N LEU A 482 -10.03 -22.45 10.40
CA LEU A 482 -10.42 -22.64 11.79
C LEU A 482 -11.39 -21.55 12.31
N PRO A 483 -11.19 -20.25 12.01
CA PRO A 483 -12.18 -19.22 12.39
C PRO A 483 -13.54 -19.38 11.70
N GLN A 484 -13.60 -20.01 10.52
CA GLN A 484 -14.87 -20.28 9.82
C GLN A 484 -15.64 -21.44 10.46
N LEU A 485 -14.92 -22.45 10.95
CA LEU A 485 -15.49 -23.62 11.62
C LEU A 485 -15.86 -23.34 13.08
N HIS A 486 -15.11 -22.45 13.72
CA HIS A 486 -15.18 -22.16 15.13
C HIS A 486 -15.26 -20.64 15.35
N PRO A 487 -16.34 -19.98 14.91
CA PRO A 487 -16.51 -18.55 15.12
C PRO A 487 -16.57 -18.24 16.62
N GLN A 488 -15.85 -17.22 17.05
CA GLN A 488 -15.93 -16.77 18.44
C GLN A 488 -17.22 -15.98 18.67
N PRO A 489 -17.84 -16.10 19.86
CA PRO A 489 -18.98 -15.27 20.24
C PRO A 489 -18.54 -13.81 20.46
N ASP A 490 -19.37 -12.85 20.04
CA ASP A 490 -19.11 -11.40 20.03
C ASP A 490 -18.80 -10.75 21.40
N SER A 491 -18.93 -11.49 22.51
CA SER A 491 -18.83 -10.97 23.88
C SER A 491 -17.83 -11.72 24.77
N GLY A 492 -17.00 -12.62 24.22
CA GLY A 492 -16.08 -13.49 24.97
C GLY A 492 -14.59 -13.12 24.89
N PRO A 493 -13.72 -13.78 25.69
CA PRO A 493 -12.28 -13.51 25.75
C PRO A 493 -11.58 -13.63 24.38
N GLN A 494 -10.77 -12.62 24.07
CA GLN A 494 -10.23 -12.31 22.73
C GLN A 494 -9.07 -13.21 22.25
N GLY A 495 -9.27 -14.53 22.23
CA GLY A 495 -8.36 -15.45 21.52
C GLY A 495 -8.52 -15.36 20.00
N ARG A 496 -7.73 -16.08 19.20
CA ARG A 496 -8.05 -16.29 17.76
C ARG A 496 -9.07 -17.39 17.51
N LEU A 497 -9.15 -18.34 18.42
CA LEU A 497 -9.96 -19.55 18.34
C LEU A 497 -10.62 -19.82 19.71
N PRO A 498 -11.72 -20.57 19.76
CA PRO A 498 -12.21 -21.13 21.01
C PRO A 498 -11.12 -21.95 21.71
N GLU A 499 -11.13 -21.92 23.04
CA GLU A 499 -10.01 -22.43 23.84
C GLU A 499 -9.74 -23.92 23.62
N ASP A 500 -10.79 -24.74 23.54
CA ASP A 500 -10.68 -26.19 23.32
C ASP A 500 -10.04 -26.53 21.96
N VAL A 501 -10.25 -25.69 20.95
CA VAL A 501 -9.64 -25.80 19.62
C VAL A 501 -8.20 -25.29 19.66
N LEU A 502 -7.97 -24.16 20.35
CA LEU A 502 -6.64 -23.57 20.52
C LEU A 502 -5.66 -24.55 21.18
N LEU A 503 -6.08 -25.24 22.25
CA LEU A 503 -5.22 -26.21 22.95
C LEU A 503 -4.82 -27.38 22.06
N LYS A 504 -5.74 -27.87 21.21
CA LYS A 504 -5.43 -28.94 20.24
C LYS A 504 -4.45 -28.47 19.17
N GLU A 505 -4.61 -27.24 18.67
CA GLU A 505 -3.68 -26.68 17.68
C GLU A 505 -2.30 -26.40 18.28
N LEU A 506 -2.23 -25.99 19.55
CA LEU A 506 -0.98 -25.81 20.29
C LEU A 506 -0.22 -27.13 20.41
N GLU A 507 -0.89 -28.21 20.81
CA GLU A 507 -0.29 -29.56 20.86
C GLU A 507 0.18 -30.03 19.47
N LEU A 508 -0.63 -29.79 18.43
CA LEU A 508 -0.29 -30.15 17.05
C LEU A 508 0.98 -29.42 16.56
N VAL A 509 1.04 -28.10 16.76
CA VAL A 509 2.19 -27.30 16.32
C VAL A 509 3.43 -27.58 17.17
N GLN A 510 3.24 -27.89 18.47
CA GLN A 510 4.30 -28.31 19.37
C GLN A 510 5.01 -29.54 18.80
N ASN A 511 4.25 -30.60 18.48
CA ASN A 511 4.81 -31.80 17.87
C ASN A 511 5.59 -31.50 16.57
N ALA A 512 5.12 -30.53 15.77
CA ALA A 512 5.78 -30.14 14.53
C ALA A 512 7.19 -29.56 14.78
N PHE A 513 7.31 -28.51 15.61
CA PHE A 513 8.59 -27.84 15.82
C PHE A 513 9.54 -28.57 16.78
N PHE A 514 9.06 -29.50 17.61
CA PHE A 514 9.97 -30.41 18.33
C PHE A 514 10.49 -31.56 17.46
N THR A 515 9.75 -31.93 16.40
CA THR A 515 10.22 -32.92 15.43
C THR A 515 11.23 -32.33 14.47
N ASP A 516 11.00 -31.10 13.99
CA ASP A 516 11.97 -30.34 13.19
C ASP A 516 12.09 -28.89 13.71
N PRO A 517 13.02 -28.63 14.66
CA PRO A 517 13.24 -27.31 15.23
C PRO A 517 13.63 -26.23 14.21
N ASN A 518 14.12 -26.61 13.04
CA ASN A 518 14.53 -25.68 11.99
C ASN A 518 13.37 -25.26 11.08
N ASP A 519 12.23 -25.96 11.11
CA ASP A 519 11.06 -25.57 10.35
C ASP A 519 10.40 -24.32 10.94
N GLN A 520 10.70 -23.18 10.32
CA GLN A 520 10.09 -21.90 10.67
C GLN A 520 8.55 -21.88 10.56
N SER A 521 7.94 -22.73 9.73
CA SER A 521 6.52 -22.63 9.41
C SER A 521 5.61 -22.91 10.62
N ALA A 522 5.95 -23.95 11.40
CA ALA A 522 5.31 -24.26 12.67
C ALA A 522 5.47 -23.11 13.68
N TRP A 523 6.68 -22.54 13.83
CA TRP A 523 6.93 -21.42 14.75
C TRP A 523 6.10 -20.16 14.42
N PHE A 524 5.96 -19.82 13.13
CA PHE A 524 5.11 -18.70 12.71
C PHE A 524 3.63 -18.96 13.00
N TYR A 525 3.16 -20.18 12.81
CA TYR A 525 1.79 -20.58 13.13
C TYR A 525 1.53 -20.58 14.64
N HIS A 526 2.46 -21.09 15.44
CA HIS A 526 2.41 -21.03 16.91
C HIS A 526 2.32 -19.58 17.42
N ARG A 527 3.17 -18.69 16.88
CA ARG A 527 3.08 -17.26 17.16
C ARG A 527 1.71 -16.66 16.80
N TRP A 528 1.09 -17.12 15.72
CA TRP A 528 -0.26 -16.72 15.36
C TRP A 528 -1.30 -17.21 16.38
N LEU A 529 -1.22 -18.48 16.82
CA LEU A 529 -2.09 -19.05 17.86
C LEU A 529 -2.00 -18.31 19.20
N LEU A 530 -0.79 -17.91 19.62
CA LEU A 530 -0.57 -17.07 20.81
C LEU A 530 -1.05 -15.62 20.63
N GLY A 531 -1.32 -15.22 19.38
CA GLY A 531 -1.82 -13.90 19.06
C GLY A 531 -3.30 -13.72 19.40
N ARG A 532 -3.80 -12.50 19.15
CA ARG A 532 -5.20 -12.12 19.35
C ARG A 532 -5.95 -12.06 18.03
N ALA A 533 -7.28 -12.13 18.12
CA ALA A 533 -8.14 -11.71 17.02
C ALA A 533 -7.91 -10.24 16.66
N ASP A 534 -8.31 -9.86 15.45
CA ASP A 534 -8.22 -8.47 15.02
C ASP A 534 -9.14 -7.61 15.91
N PRO A 535 -8.63 -6.50 16.48
CA PRO A 535 -9.41 -5.69 17.39
C PRO A 535 -10.59 -5.06 16.64
N GLN A 536 -11.80 -5.27 17.16
CA GLN A 536 -12.98 -4.54 16.71
C GLN A 536 -12.87 -3.05 17.05
N ASP A 537 -13.74 -2.26 16.43
CA ASP A 537 -13.83 -0.82 16.64
C ASP A 537 -14.34 -0.56 18.05
N ALA A 538 -13.42 -0.29 18.96
CA ALA A 538 -13.74 -0.03 20.36
C ALA A 538 -13.31 1.37 20.76
N LEU A 539 -14.20 2.06 21.47
CA LEU A 539 -13.88 3.28 22.21
C LEU A 539 -13.08 2.85 23.45
N ARG A 540 -11.81 3.21 23.51
CA ARG A 540 -10.90 2.82 24.61
C ARG A 540 -10.95 3.78 25.78
N CYS A 541 -10.96 5.08 25.51
CA CYS A 541 -11.02 6.08 26.56
C CYS A 541 -11.90 7.24 26.14
N LEU A 542 -12.68 7.73 27.10
CA LEU A 542 -13.42 8.99 27.03
C LEU A 542 -12.89 9.88 28.15
N HIS A 543 -12.54 11.13 27.85
CA HIS A 543 -12.05 12.11 28.80
C HIS A 543 -12.69 13.47 28.54
N VAL A 544 -13.21 14.10 29.59
CA VAL A 544 -13.80 15.44 29.55
C VAL A 544 -12.99 16.36 30.45
N SER A 545 -12.59 17.50 29.91
CA SER A 545 -11.86 18.56 30.61
C SER A 545 -12.74 19.81 30.69
N ARG A 546 -13.03 20.26 31.91
CA ARG A 546 -13.79 21.50 32.16
C ARG A 546 -12.97 22.73 31.78
N ASP A 547 -11.69 22.71 32.12
CA ASP A 547 -10.73 23.80 31.89
C ASP A 547 -10.47 24.05 30.39
N GLU A 548 -10.39 22.98 29.60
CA GLU A 548 -10.25 23.08 28.13
C GLU A 548 -11.60 23.18 27.41
N ALA A 549 -12.71 23.06 28.14
CA ALA A 549 -14.06 22.89 27.58
C ALA A 549 -14.09 21.87 26.43
N CYS A 550 -13.50 20.69 26.64
CA CYS A 550 -13.22 19.74 25.59
C CYS A 550 -13.52 18.29 26.03
N LEU A 551 -14.05 17.50 25.09
CA LEU A 551 -14.19 16.06 25.22
C LEU A 551 -13.27 15.37 24.22
N THR A 552 -12.49 14.40 24.70
CA THR A 552 -11.57 13.57 23.90
C THR A 552 -11.95 12.10 23.98
N VAL A 553 -11.83 11.42 22.85
CA VAL A 553 -12.04 9.98 22.67
C VAL A 553 -10.77 9.35 22.10
N SER A 554 -10.41 8.16 22.58
CA SER A 554 -9.44 7.28 21.93
C SER A 554 -10.06 5.96 21.46
N PHE A 555 -9.59 5.45 20.33
CA PHE A 555 -10.03 4.21 19.68
C PHE A 555 -8.96 3.11 19.74
N SER A 556 -9.39 1.85 19.58
CA SER A 556 -8.52 0.66 19.49
C SER A 556 -7.59 0.64 18.28
N ARG A 557 -7.94 1.39 17.23
CA ARG A 557 -7.19 1.51 15.97
C ARG A 557 -7.40 2.91 15.36
N PRO A 558 -6.59 3.35 14.39
CA PRO A 558 -6.82 4.64 13.74
C PRO A 558 -8.11 4.61 12.91
N LEU A 559 -9.05 5.49 13.23
CA LEU A 559 -10.33 5.63 12.53
C LEU A 559 -10.49 7.02 11.95
N LEU A 560 -11.30 7.13 10.89
CA LEU A 560 -11.71 8.40 10.31
C LEU A 560 -13.14 8.71 10.77
N VAL A 561 -13.32 9.80 11.52
CA VAL A 561 -14.64 10.26 11.97
C VAL A 561 -15.15 11.31 10.98
N GLY A 562 -16.38 11.15 10.48
CA GLY A 562 -17.07 12.19 9.70
C GLY A 562 -17.02 12.08 8.18
N SER A 563 -16.65 10.92 7.60
CA SER A 563 -16.70 10.69 6.15
C SER A 563 -17.73 9.62 5.76
N GLY A 564 -19.03 9.96 5.73
CA GLY A 564 -20.10 9.06 5.27
C GLY A 564 -21.12 8.70 6.35
N MET A 565 -21.57 7.44 6.39
CA MET A 565 -22.57 6.93 7.36
C MET A 565 -21.98 6.63 8.76
N GLU A 566 -20.66 6.73 8.92
CA GLU A 566 -19.93 6.35 10.15
C GLU A 566 -19.40 7.60 10.86
N THR A 567 -19.85 7.85 12.09
CA THR A 567 -19.49 9.03 12.88
C THR A 567 -19.60 8.76 14.39
N LEU A 568 -19.20 9.75 15.19
CA LEU A 568 -19.40 9.77 16.64
C LEU A 568 -20.62 10.62 16.99
N LEU A 569 -21.57 10.03 17.71
CA LEU A 569 -22.68 10.74 18.32
C LEU A 569 -22.35 11.04 19.78
N LEU A 570 -22.65 12.25 20.23
CA LEU A 570 -22.49 12.67 21.61
C LEU A 570 -23.84 12.92 22.25
N MET A 571 -24.09 12.29 23.39
CA MET A 571 -25.22 12.55 24.27
C MET A 571 -24.68 13.18 25.55
N VAL A 572 -25.27 14.30 25.96
CA VAL A 572 -24.98 14.97 27.24
C VAL A 572 -26.26 15.01 28.05
N ASP A 573 -26.24 14.47 29.27
CA ASP A 573 -27.43 14.34 30.13
C ASP A 573 -28.62 13.69 29.40
N GLU A 574 -28.34 12.59 28.71
CA GLU A 574 -29.27 11.84 27.85
C GLU A 574 -29.87 12.63 26.67
N SER A 575 -29.39 13.85 26.40
CA SER A 575 -29.82 14.69 25.29
C SER A 575 -28.76 14.75 24.19
N PRO A 576 -29.12 14.67 22.89
CA PRO A 576 -28.14 14.71 21.82
C PRO A 576 -27.49 16.10 21.73
N LEU A 577 -26.16 16.14 21.65
CA LEU A 577 -25.39 17.35 21.47
C LEU A 577 -24.66 17.30 20.12
N ALA A 578 -25.02 18.22 19.22
CA ALA A 578 -24.33 18.37 17.95
C ALA A 578 -22.96 19.02 18.16
N VAL A 579 -21.90 18.32 17.75
CA VAL A 579 -20.50 18.76 17.88
C VAL A 579 -19.72 18.49 16.61
N GLU A 580 -18.64 19.24 16.40
CA GLU A 580 -17.68 18.99 15.34
C GLU A 580 -16.48 18.22 15.91
N TRP A 581 -16.25 17.03 15.37
CA TRP A 581 -15.11 16.19 15.75
C TRP A 581 -13.89 16.53 14.90
N ARG A 582 -12.74 16.63 15.56
CA ARG A 582 -11.44 16.85 14.90
C ARG A 582 -10.34 16.03 15.56
N THR A 583 -9.25 15.83 14.85
CA THR A 583 -8.02 15.29 15.44
C THR A 583 -7.26 16.38 16.22
N PRO A 584 -6.33 16.04 17.13
CA PRO A 584 -5.49 17.01 17.82
C PRO A 584 -4.74 17.98 16.89
N GLU A 585 -4.42 17.56 15.66
CA GLU A 585 -3.74 18.39 14.66
C GLU A 585 -4.70 19.26 13.83
N GLY A 586 -6.02 19.14 14.03
CA GLY A 586 -7.03 19.79 13.19
C GLY A 586 -7.11 19.22 11.76
N ARG A 587 -6.46 18.09 11.48
CA ARG A 587 -6.46 17.42 10.17
C ARG A 587 -7.37 16.19 10.20
N ASN A 588 -8.36 16.13 9.31
CA ASN A 588 -9.27 14.99 9.22
C ASN A 588 -8.59 13.80 8.50
N ARG A 589 -7.70 13.11 9.21
CA ARG A 589 -7.00 11.88 8.80
C ARG A 589 -7.28 10.75 9.80
N PRO A 590 -7.10 9.47 9.40
CA PRO A 590 -7.23 8.36 10.34
C PRO A 590 -6.37 8.59 11.59
N SER A 591 -7.01 8.55 12.76
CA SER A 591 -6.40 8.87 14.05
C SER A 591 -6.99 7.97 15.12
N HIS A 592 -6.16 7.62 16.11
CA HIS A 592 -6.65 6.96 17.33
C HIS A 592 -7.44 7.94 18.20
N VAL A 593 -7.14 9.25 18.12
CA VAL A 593 -7.70 10.25 19.03
C VAL A 593 -8.48 11.30 18.27
N TRP A 594 -9.68 11.57 18.77
CA TRP A 594 -10.62 12.55 18.27
C TRP A 594 -11.16 13.37 19.43
N LEU A 595 -11.46 14.64 19.18
CA LEU A 595 -11.96 15.55 20.19
C LEU A 595 -12.97 16.55 19.62
N CYS A 596 -13.78 17.10 20.50
CA CYS A 596 -14.73 18.16 20.20
C CYS A 596 -14.77 19.20 21.32
N ASP A 597 -15.22 20.40 21.00
CA ASP A 597 -15.46 21.45 21.99
C ASP A 597 -16.84 21.27 22.61
N LEU A 598 -16.94 21.57 23.90
CA LEU A 598 -18.17 21.51 24.68
C LEU A 598 -18.67 22.93 24.99
N PRO A 599 -19.98 23.20 24.83
CA PRO A 599 -20.53 24.48 25.24
C PRO A 599 -20.51 24.62 26.77
N ALA A 600 -20.38 25.84 27.27
CA ALA A 600 -20.36 26.12 28.71
C ALA A 600 -21.62 25.60 29.45
N THR A 601 -22.75 25.48 28.75
CA THR A 601 -23.99 24.91 29.28
C THR A 601 -23.86 23.42 29.63
N SER A 602 -22.98 22.68 28.97
CA SER A 602 -22.69 21.27 29.26
C SER A 602 -21.65 21.07 30.36
N LEU A 603 -21.11 22.17 30.89
CA LEU A 603 -20.05 22.20 31.89
C LEU A 603 -20.41 23.15 33.04
N ASN A 604 -21.70 23.41 33.25
CA ASN A 604 -22.14 24.33 34.27
C ASN A 604 -22.25 23.60 35.63
N ASP A 605 -22.46 24.35 36.71
CA ASP A 605 -22.63 23.79 38.06
C ASP A 605 -24.10 23.83 38.54
N GLN A 606 -25.05 24.01 37.61
CA GLN A 606 -26.49 23.99 37.87
C GLN A 606 -26.97 22.58 38.21
N LEU A 607 -26.40 21.57 37.54
CA LEU A 607 -26.60 20.16 37.86
C LEU A 607 -25.49 19.65 38.81
N PRO A 608 -25.78 18.64 39.65
CA PRO A 608 -24.77 18.04 40.52
C PRO A 608 -23.71 17.23 39.73
N GLN A 609 -24.07 16.79 38.52
CA GLN A 609 -23.20 16.07 37.59
C GLN A 609 -23.69 16.28 36.16
N HIS A 610 -22.79 16.11 35.20
CA HIS A 610 -23.13 15.95 33.78
C HIS A 610 -22.69 14.56 33.29
N THR A 611 -23.55 13.85 32.57
CA THR A 611 -23.20 12.58 31.91
C THR A 611 -22.83 12.82 30.46
N PHE A 612 -21.79 12.14 29.98
CA PHE A 612 -21.32 12.21 28.60
C PHE A 612 -21.24 10.80 28.03
N ARG A 613 -22.13 10.46 27.10
CA ARG A 613 -22.13 9.18 26.39
C ARG A 613 -21.76 9.40 24.92
N VAL A 614 -20.72 8.71 24.47
CA VAL A 614 -20.27 8.70 23.08
C VAL A 614 -20.61 7.37 22.45
N ILE A 615 -21.15 7.42 21.22
CA ILE A 615 -21.55 6.24 20.45
C ILE A 615 -20.86 6.28 19.09
N TRP A 616 -20.18 5.19 18.72
CA TRP A 616 -19.60 4.97 17.39
C TRP A 616 -20.61 4.25 16.49
N THR A 617 -21.05 4.89 15.41
CA THR A 617 -22.22 4.41 14.64
C THR A 617 -21.97 3.17 13.78
N ALA A 618 -20.72 2.82 13.46
CA ALA A 618 -20.42 1.68 12.59
C ALA A 618 -20.48 0.31 13.29
N GLY A 619 -20.36 0.29 14.62
CA GLY A 619 -20.24 -0.94 15.41
C GLY A 619 -20.98 -0.94 16.75
N ASP A 620 -21.89 0.03 16.96
CA ASP A 620 -22.68 0.24 18.19
C ASP A 620 -21.84 0.29 19.49
N ALA A 621 -20.54 0.57 19.36
CA ALA A 621 -19.65 0.71 20.50
C ALA A 621 -19.94 2.04 21.20
N GLN A 622 -20.17 1.97 22.51
CA GLN A 622 -20.47 3.14 23.32
C GLN A 622 -19.61 3.20 24.58
N LYS A 623 -19.33 4.42 25.03
CA LYS A 623 -18.61 4.66 26.29
C LYS A 623 -19.17 5.91 26.96
N GLU A 624 -19.32 5.83 28.28
CA GLU A 624 -19.92 6.90 29.08
C GLU A 624 -18.99 7.31 30.22
N CYS A 625 -18.92 8.60 30.52
CA CYS A 625 -18.26 9.12 31.70
C CYS A 625 -19.12 10.20 32.38
N VAL A 626 -18.80 10.48 33.65
CA VAL A 626 -19.53 11.46 34.47
C VAL A 626 -18.58 12.56 34.92
N LEU A 627 -18.96 13.82 34.70
CA LEU A 627 -18.27 14.99 35.26
C LEU A 627 -19.04 15.50 36.47
N LEU A 628 -18.47 15.30 37.66
CA LEU A 628 -19.07 15.76 38.92
C LEU A 628 -18.86 17.27 39.13
N LYS A 629 -19.80 17.92 39.81
CA LYS A 629 -19.68 19.32 40.23
C LYS A 629 -18.40 19.54 41.03
N GLY A 630 -17.67 20.62 40.71
CA GLY A 630 -16.40 20.98 41.35
C GLY A 630 -15.20 20.13 40.93
N ARG A 631 -15.37 19.06 40.12
CA ARG A 631 -14.26 18.35 39.48
C ARG A 631 -13.90 19.04 38.17
N GLN A 632 -12.60 19.06 37.86
CA GLN A 632 -12.07 19.61 36.61
C GLN A 632 -12.14 18.61 35.46
N GLU A 633 -12.22 17.32 35.76
CA GLU A 633 -12.13 16.22 34.79
C GLU A 633 -13.13 15.12 35.11
N GLY A 634 -13.57 14.41 34.08
CA GLY A 634 -14.28 13.14 34.17
C GLY A 634 -13.80 12.22 33.06
N TRP A 635 -13.68 10.91 33.32
CA TRP A 635 -13.23 9.96 32.31
C TRP A 635 -13.82 8.57 32.51
N CYS A 636 -13.73 7.77 31.46
CA CYS A 636 -13.96 6.33 31.47
C CYS A 636 -12.93 5.70 30.55
N ARG A 637 -12.17 4.72 31.04
CA ARG A 637 -11.04 4.11 30.32
C ARG A 637 -11.11 2.60 30.45
N ASP A 638 -10.89 1.91 29.33
CA ASP A 638 -10.57 0.49 29.30
C ASP A 638 -9.21 0.28 30.00
N SER A 639 -9.24 -0.38 31.15
CA SER A 639 -8.03 -0.79 31.87
C SER A 639 -7.31 -1.87 31.05
N ALA A 640 -6.00 -1.75 30.84
CA ALA A 640 -5.23 -2.78 30.14
C ALA A 640 -5.26 -4.12 30.89
N THR A 641 -5.41 -4.06 32.22
CA THR A 641 -5.53 -5.21 33.09
C THR A 641 -6.90 -5.89 32.96
N ASP A 642 -8.00 -5.13 33.13
CA ASP A 642 -9.35 -5.68 33.19
C ASP A 642 -9.90 -6.04 31.80
N GLU A 643 -9.64 -5.18 30.81
CA GLU A 643 -10.04 -5.41 29.41
C GLU A 643 -9.01 -6.29 28.67
N GLN A 644 -8.03 -6.82 29.40
CA GLN A 644 -7.04 -7.74 28.89
C GLN A 644 -6.42 -7.19 27.60
N LEU A 645 -5.92 -5.95 27.56
CA LEU A 645 -5.51 -5.31 26.30
C LEU A 645 -4.21 -5.89 25.73
N PHE A 646 -3.26 -6.26 26.60
CA PHE A 646 -1.94 -6.74 26.18
C PHE A 646 -1.78 -8.27 26.27
N ARG A 647 -2.38 -8.92 27.28
CA ARG A 647 -2.48 -10.39 27.39
C ARG A 647 -3.93 -10.89 27.58
N CYS A 648 -4.28 -12.05 27.04
CA CYS A 648 -5.57 -12.68 27.32
C CYS A 648 -5.48 -13.39 28.67
N GLU A 649 -6.55 -13.40 29.45
CA GLU A 649 -6.65 -14.29 30.60
C GLU A 649 -6.52 -15.74 30.12
N LEU A 650 -5.80 -16.51 30.93
CA LEU A 650 -5.57 -17.92 30.70
C LEU A 650 -6.41 -18.70 31.70
N SER A 651 -7.16 -19.68 31.21
CA SER A 651 -7.71 -20.74 32.05
C SER A 651 -6.58 -21.50 32.74
N VAL A 652 -6.92 -22.31 33.75
CA VAL A 652 -5.95 -23.16 34.43
C VAL A 652 -5.33 -24.16 33.45
N GLU A 653 -6.16 -24.72 32.56
CA GLU A 653 -5.76 -25.66 31.53
C GLU A 653 -4.77 -25.02 30.55
N LYS A 654 -5.12 -23.85 29.98
CA LYS A 654 -4.27 -23.14 29.04
C LYS A 654 -2.96 -22.67 29.66
N SER A 655 -3.02 -22.17 30.89
CA SER A 655 -1.82 -21.77 31.64
C SER A 655 -0.86 -22.94 31.85
N THR A 656 -1.40 -24.12 32.21
CA THR A 656 -0.61 -25.34 32.40
C THR A 656 0.05 -25.80 31.10
N VAL A 657 -0.67 -25.78 29.98
CA VAL A 657 -0.12 -26.14 28.66
C VAL A 657 0.99 -25.17 28.25
N LEU A 658 0.77 -23.86 28.35
CA LEU A 658 1.78 -22.87 27.97
C LEU A 658 3.02 -22.91 28.87
N GLN A 659 2.86 -23.20 30.17
CA GLN A 659 4.00 -23.39 31.07
C GLN A 659 4.79 -24.66 30.70
N SER A 660 4.11 -25.76 30.36
CA SER A 660 4.76 -26.98 29.88
C SER A 660 5.52 -26.74 28.57
N GLU A 661 4.95 -25.98 27.63
CA GLU A 661 5.63 -25.56 26.39
C GLU A 661 6.85 -24.70 26.68
N LEU A 662 6.77 -23.78 27.64
CA LEU A 662 7.89 -22.91 28.02
C LEU A 662 9.08 -23.73 28.53
N GLU A 663 8.84 -24.67 29.43
CA GLU A 663 9.91 -25.56 29.93
C GLU A 663 10.49 -26.42 28.81
N SER A 664 9.63 -27.00 27.95
CA SER A 664 10.08 -27.79 26.80
C SER A 664 10.93 -26.96 25.82
N CYS A 665 10.58 -25.70 25.58
CA CYS A 665 11.38 -24.81 24.74
C CYS A 665 12.72 -24.46 25.40
N LYS A 666 12.77 -24.32 26.73
CA LYS A 666 14.04 -24.12 27.45
C LYS A 666 14.96 -25.34 27.32
N GLU A 667 14.41 -26.55 27.43
CA GLU A 667 15.17 -27.78 27.16
C GLU A 667 15.69 -27.82 25.71
N LEU A 668 14.86 -27.45 24.74
CA LEU A 668 15.28 -27.35 23.33
C LEU A 668 16.36 -26.29 23.12
N GLN A 669 16.31 -25.18 23.84
CA GLN A 669 17.36 -24.15 23.80
C GLN A 669 18.71 -24.68 24.31
N GLU A 670 18.72 -25.58 25.30
CA GLU A 670 19.97 -26.22 25.74
C GLU A 670 20.58 -27.12 24.66
N LEU A 671 19.73 -27.80 23.89
CA LEU A 671 20.14 -28.66 22.77
C LEU A 671 20.56 -27.84 21.53
N GLU A 672 19.82 -26.78 21.22
CA GLU A 672 20.04 -25.89 20.07
C GLU A 672 20.11 -24.41 20.51
N PRO A 673 21.24 -23.98 21.09
CA PRO A 673 21.38 -22.62 21.65
C PRO A 673 21.29 -21.51 20.61
N GLU A 674 21.53 -21.81 19.34
CA GLU A 674 21.44 -20.88 18.22
C GLU A 674 20.06 -20.90 17.52
N ASN A 675 19.09 -21.65 18.04
CA ASN A 675 17.74 -21.68 17.47
C ASN A 675 16.97 -20.39 17.83
N LYS A 676 17.06 -19.43 16.91
CA LYS A 676 16.38 -18.13 17.03
C LYS A 676 14.86 -18.22 17.19
N TRP A 677 14.23 -19.27 16.65
CA TRP A 677 12.78 -19.42 16.72
C TRP A 677 12.36 -19.87 18.11
N CYS A 678 13.07 -20.86 18.67
CA CYS A 678 12.91 -21.30 20.04
C CYS A 678 13.08 -20.15 21.05
N LEU A 679 14.16 -19.36 20.92
CA LEU A 679 14.42 -18.18 21.76
C LEU A 679 13.31 -17.14 21.69
N LEU A 680 12.78 -16.85 20.49
CA LEU A 680 11.66 -15.93 20.33
C LEU A 680 10.38 -16.50 20.94
N THR A 681 10.11 -17.79 20.78
CA THR A 681 8.93 -18.45 21.34
C THR A 681 8.96 -18.46 22.86
N ILE A 682 10.12 -18.69 23.50
CA ILE A 682 10.29 -18.55 24.96
C ILE A 682 9.86 -17.16 25.43
N ILE A 683 10.31 -16.09 24.75
CA ILE A 683 9.89 -14.72 25.05
C ILE A 683 8.37 -14.54 24.93
N LEU A 684 7.75 -15.10 23.89
CA LEU A 684 6.31 -14.98 23.65
C LEU A 684 5.48 -15.78 24.66
N LEU A 685 5.95 -16.96 25.08
CA LEU A 685 5.31 -17.77 26.11
C LEU A 685 5.38 -17.09 27.47
N MET A 686 6.54 -16.58 27.87
CA MET A 686 6.69 -15.75 29.08
C MET A 686 5.76 -14.54 29.07
N ARG A 687 5.62 -13.88 27.91
CA ARG A 687 4.68 -12.76 27.71
C ARG A 687 3.23 -13.19 27.89
N ALA A 688 2.85 -14.35 27.35
CA ALA A 688 1.49 -14.88 27.42
C ALA A 688 1.12 -15.30 28.86
N LEU A 689 2.04 -15.95 29.57
CA LEU A 689 1.87 -16.44 30.94
C LEU A 689 1.82 -15.28 31.95
N ASP A 690 2.97 -14.65 32.19
CA ASP A 690 3.06 -13.53 33.14
C ASP A 690 4.21 -12.58 32.79
N PRO A 691 3.91 -11.47 32.09
CA PRO A 691 4.95 -10.59 31.61
C PRO A 691 5.66 -9.77 32.71
N LEU A 692 5.03 -9.60 33.88
CA LEU A 692 5.61 -8.86 34.99
C LEU A 692 6.54 -9.76 35.80
N GLN A 693 6.13 -11.01 36.03
CA GLN A 693 6.98 -12.03 36.67
C GLN A 693 8.23 -12.32 35.84
N TYR A 694 8.07 -12.51 34.52
CA TYR A 694 9.16 -12.88 33.62
C TYR A 694 9.93 -11.70 33.02
N GLU A 695 9.74 -10.46 33.50
CA GLU A 695 10.35 -9.26 32.89
C GLU A 695 11.88 -9.36 32.78
N LYS A 696 12.56 -9.76 33.86
CA LYS A 696 14.03 -9.86 33.88
C LYS A 696 14.56 -10.93 32.93
N GLU A 697 13.93 -12.09 32.94
CA GLU A 697 14.28 -13.23 32.09
C GLU A 697 14.04 -12.89 30.61
N THR A 698 12.89 -12.28 30.31
CA THR A 698 12.56 -11.77 28.97
C THR A 698 13.67 -10.86 28.42
N LEU A 699 14.20 -9.94 29.23
CA LEU A 699 15.30 -9.06 28.80
C LEU A 699 16.60 -9.82 28.48
N GLN A 700 16.93 -10.86 29.26
CA GLN A 700 18.08 -11.73 28.99
C GLN A 700 17.91 -12.51 27.69
N TYR A 701 16.71 -13.04 27.44
CA TYR A 701 16.40 -13.73 26.20
C TYR A 701 16.43 -12.80 24.98
N PHE A 702 15.98 -11.55 25.09
CA PHE A 702 16.14 -10.56 24.01
C PHE A 702 17.62 -10.30 23.69
N GLN A 703 18.49 -10.20 24.70
CA GLN A 703 19.92 -10.02 24.49
C GLN A 703 20.54 -11.23 23.78
N THR A 704 20.20 -12.44 24.24
CA THR A 704 20.67 -13.70 23.63
C THR A 704 20.20 -13.81 22.18
N LEU A 705 18.91 -13.62 21.94
CA LEU A 705 18.32 -13.67 20.59
C LEU A 705 18.92 -12.60 19.67
N LYS A 706 19.21 -11.40 20.18
CA LYS A 706 19.87 -10.36 19.40
C LYS A 706 21.29 -10.73 18.98
N ALA A 707 22.01 -11.47 19.81
CA ALA A 707 23.35 -11.98 19.49
C ALA A 707 23.30 -13.12 18.46
N VAL A 708 22.34 -14.04 18.62
CA VAL A 708 22.08 -15.15 17.67
C VAL A 708 21.54 -14.64 16.32
N ASP A 709 20.77 -13.55 16.35
CA ASP A 709 20.11 -12.98 15.18
C ASP A 709 20.39 -11.48 14.97
N PRO A 710 21.64 -11.12 14.63
CA PRO A 710 22.05 -9.72 14.55
C PRO A 710 21.37 -8.97 13.39
N MET A 711 20.96 -9.67 12.34
CA MET A 711 20.25 -9.05 11.21
C MET A 711 18.88 -8.49 11.61
N ARG A 712 18.27 -9.00 12.69
CA ARG A 712 16.97 -8.55 13.21
C ARG A 712 17.10 -7.73 14.50
N ALA A 713 18.32 -7.30 14.85
CA ALA A 713 18.60 -6.56 16.09
C ALA A 713 17.70 -5.33 16.31
N ALA A 714 17.42 -4.55 15.27
CA ALA A 714 16.53 -3.39 15.37
C ALA A 714 15.07 -3.79 15.66
N TYR A 715 14.57 -4.82 14.96
CA TYR A 715 13.24 -5.37 15.21
C TYR A 715 13.08 -5.88 16.65
N LEU A 716 14.11 -6.56 17.16
CA LEU A 716 14.11 -7.10 18.52
C LEU A 716 14.15 -5.99 19.58
N ASP A 717 14.93 -4.92 19.35
CA ASP A 717 14.92 -3.74 20.21
C ASP A 717 13.54 -3.07 20.24
N ASP A 718 12.87 -2.95 19.10
CA ASP A 718 11.53 -2.36 19.00
C ASP A 718 10.46 -3.22 19.67
N LEU A 719 10.52 -4.55 19.48
CA LEU A 719 9.61 -5.49 20.14
C LEU A 719 9.80 -5.48 21.66
N ARG A 720 11.05 -5.42 22.13
CA ARG A 720 11.36 -5.28 23.56
C ARG A 720 10.84 -3.96 24.12
N SER A 721 11.00 -2.86 23.38
CA SER A 721 10.49 -1.54 23.77
C SER A 721 8.97 -1.56 23.94
N LYS A 722 8.26 -2.21 23.01
CA LYS A 722 6.83 -2.45 23.11
C LYS A 722 6.46 -3.20 24.40
N PHE A 723 7.11 -4.33 24.70
CA PHE A 723 6.81 -5.12 25.90
C PHE A 723 7.11 -4.39 27.21
N LEU A 724 8.22 -3.64 27.25
CA LEU A 724 8.57 -2.83 28.42
C LEU A 724 7.56 -1.71 28.67
N LEU A 725 7.06 -1.08 27.60
CA LEU A 725 6.01 -0.07 27.72
C LEU A 725 4.71 -0.70 28.23
N GLU A 726 4.30 -1.83 27.66
CA GLU A 726 3.12 -2.57 28.13
C GLU A 726 3.25 -2.93 29.62
N ASN A 727 4.42 -3.39 30.08
CA ASN A 727 4.68 -3.67 31.50
C ASN A 727 4.57 -2.42 32.37
N SER A 728 5.11 -1.29 31.92
CA SER A 728 5.00 -0.04 32.67
C SER A 728 3.56 0.46 32.75
N VAL A 729 2.74 0.26 31.71
CA VAL A 729 1.30 0.57 31.77
C VAL A 729 0.59 -0.29 32.81
N LEU A 730 0.85 -1.61 32.83
CA LEU A 730 0.27 -2.49 33.85
C LEU A 730 0.69 -2.08 35.27
N LYS A 731 1.96 -1.71 35.48
CA LYS A 731 2.46 -1.22 36.79
C LYS A 731 1.80 0.11 37.20
N MET A 732 1.59 1.01 36.24
CA MET A 732 0.92 2.29 36.45
C MET A 732 -0.54 2.08 36.87
N GLU A 733 -1.26 1.19 36.18
CA GLU A 733 -2.64 0.82 36.52
C GLU A 733 -2.74 0.17 37.89
N TYR A 734 -1.87 -0.79 38.18
CA TYR A 734 -1.82 -1.47 39.49
C TYR A 734 -1.57 -0.50 40.66
N ALA A 735 -0.77 0.54 40.44
CA ALA A 735 -0.51 1.58 41.43
C ALA A 735 -1.59 2.68 41.48
N GLU A 736 -2.58 2.63 40.58
CA GLU A 736 -3.64 3.65 40.41
C GLU A 736 -3.09 5.08 40.24
N VAL A 737 -1.95 5.21 39.56
CA VAL A 737 -1.31 6.51 39.29
C VAL A 737 -1.45 6.92 37.82
N ARG A 738 -1.30 8.22 37.55
CA ARG A 738 -1.26 8.79 36.18
C ARG A 738 0.17 9.15 35.74
N VAL A 739 1.16 8.54 36.40
CA VAL A 739 2.59 8.77 36.18
C VAL A 739 3.18 7.51 35.53
N LEU A 740 3.78 7.66 34.35
CA LEU A 740 4.36 6.57 33.61
C LEU A 740 5.90 6.68 33.59
N HIS A 741 6.55 5.72 34.26
CA HIS A 741 8.01 5.63 34.30
C HIS A 741 8.53 4.66 33.24
N LEU A 742 9.29 5.20 32.29
CA LEU A 742 9.98 4.49 31.22
C LEU A 742 11.47 4.84 31.15
N GLY A 743 12.01 5.50 32.18
CA GLY A 743 13.43 5.80 32.29
C GLY A 743 14.30 4.53 32.36
N HIS A 744 15.49 4.57 31.77
CA HIS A 744 16.50 3.49 31.79
C HIS A 744 16.00 2.13 31.25
N LYS A 745 15.15 2.16 30.23
CA LYS A 745 14.57 0.95 29.62
C LYS A 745 15.15 0.61 28.25
N ASP A 746 16.16 1.35 27.82
CA ASP A 746 16.82 1.17 26.52
C ASP A 746 15.83 1.25 25.34
N LEU A 747 14.76 2.04 25.45
CA LEU A 747 13.69 2.11 24.45
C LEU A 747 14.22 2.68 23.12
N THR A 748 13.85 2.05 22.01
CA THR A 748 14.13 2.52 20.65
C THR A 748 12.91 3.11 19.94
N VAL A 749 11.70 2.72 20.38
CA VAL A 749 10.43 3.18 19.84
C VAL A 749 9.37 3.25 20.94
N LEU A 750 8.38 4.14 20.76
CA LEU A 750 7.18 4.22 21.60
C LEU A 750 6.01 3.50 20.92
N CYS A 751 5.20 2.77 21.69
CA CYS A 751 4.03 2.01 21.23
C CYS A 751 2.84 2.31 22.15
N HIS A 752 1.61 1.99 21.70
CA HIS A 752 0.38 2.07 22.51
C HIS A 752 0.11 3.44 23.15
N LEU A 753 0.54 4.52 22.48
CA LEU A 753 0.40 5.89 23.01
C LEU A 753 -1.07 6.30 23.16
N GLU A 754 -1.98 5.68 22.42
CA GLU A 754 -3.43 5.88 22.54
C GLU A 754 -4.01 5.38 23.87
N GLN A 755 -3.30 4.49 24.58
CA GLN A 755 -3.68 4.04 25.93
C GLN A 755 -3.34 5.06 27.02
N LEU A 756 -2.54 6.07 26.67
CA LEU A 756 -1.92 7.00 27.62
C LEU A 756 -2.64 8.35 27.70
N LEU A 757 -3.89 8.44 27.21
CA LEU A 757 -4.68 9.68 27.18
C LEU A 757 -4.70 10.42 28.53
N LEU A 758 -4.77 9.66 29.62
CA LEU A 758 -4.87 10.17 30.98
C LEU A 758 -3.52 10.43 31.67
N VAL A 759 -2.39 10.04 31.08
CA VAL A 759 -1.07 10.21 31.71
C VAL A 759 -0.75 11.70 31.89
N THR A 760 -0.34 12.10 33.10
CA THR A 760 0.04 13.48 33.43
C THR A 760 1.56 13.67 33.47
N HIS A 761 2.31 12.64 33.84
CA HIS A 761 3.78 12.68 33.90
C HIS A 761 4.35 11.50 33.14
N LEU A 762 5.26 11.77 32.21
CA LEU A 762 5.92 10.75 31.40
C LEU A 762 7.43 10.92 31.48
N ASP A 763 8.10 9.90 32.02
CA ASP A 763 9.56 9.83 32.09
C ASP A 763 10.09 8.85 31.04
N LEU A 764 10.72 9.39 29.99
CA LEU A 764 11.41 8.70 28.89
C LEU A 764 12.94 8.81 28.99
N SER A 765 13.48 9.24 30.13
CA SER A 765 14.90 9.54 30.28
C SER A 765 15.82 8.33 30.04
N HIS A 766 17.06 8.55 29.61
CA HIS A 766 18.07 7.50 29.47
C HIS A 766 17.63 6.32 28.58
N ASN A 767 17.22 6.63 27.35
CA ASN A 767 16.78 5.67 26.33
C ASN A 767 17.50 5.94 24.98
N ARG A 768 17.09 5.28 23.90
CA ARG A 768 17.64 5.43 22.54
C ARG A 768 16.59 5.96 21.55
N LEU A 769 15.63 6.76 22.02
CA LEU A 769 14.59 7.33 21.17
C LEU A 769 15.19 8.35 20.20
N ARG A 770 14.84 8.24 18.91
CA ARG A 770 15.29 9.17 17.85
C ARG A 770 14.31 10.30 17.56
N ALA A 771 13.05 10.12 17.93
CA ALA A 771 12.01 11.11 17.70
C ALA A 771 10.88 10.94 18.72
N LEU A 772 10.15 12.03 18.97
CA LEU A 772 8.84 11.98 19.61
C LEU A 772 7.77 11.91 18.50
N PRO A 773 7.08 10.76 18.32
CA PRO A 773 6.26 10.51 17.14
C PRO A 773 4.92 11.25 17.19
N PRO A 774 4.29 11.57 16.03
CA PRO A 774 2.97 12.22 15.96
C PRO A 774 1.87 11.60 16.83
N ALA A 775 1.93 10.28 17.05
CA ALA A 775 0.99 9.57 17.92
C ALA A 775 1.03 10.03 19.39
N LEU A 776 2.10 10.73 19.83
CA LEU A 776 2.20 11.32 21.17
C LEU A 776 1.14 12.40 21.43
N ALA A 777 0.55 12.98 20.38
CA ALA A 777 -0.58 13.90 20.50
C ALA A 777 -1.81 13.26 21.18
N ALA A 778 -1.84 11.94 21.35
CA ALA A 778 -2.84 11.24 22.14
C ALA A 778 -2.79 11.58 23.64
N LEU A 779 -1.65 12.03 24.18
CA LEU A 779 -1.45 12.27 25.61
C LEU A 779 -1.98 13.65 26.02
N ARG A 780 -3.30 13.84 25.95
CA ARG A 780 -3.96 15.14 26.21
C ARG A 780 -3.78 15.65 27.63
N CYS A 781 -3.59 14.75 28.60
CA CYS A 781 -3.41 15.14 30.00
C CYS A 781 -1.95 15.40 30.40
N LEU A 782 -0.99 15.26 29.49
CA LEU A 782 0.43 15.32 29.82
C LEU A 782 0.83 16.74 30.25
N GLU A 783 1.38 16.85 31.45
CA GLU A 783 1.86 18.08 32.08
C GLU A 783 3.39 18.14 32.10
N VAL A 784 4.04 17.01 32.37
CA VAL A 784 5.51 16.91 32.47
C VAL A 784 6.02 15.81 31.56
N LEU A 785 6.91 16.16 30.63
CA LEU A 785 7.63 15.23 29.76
C LEU A 785 9.13 15.32 30.02
N GLN A 786 9.67 14.27 30.64
CA GLN A 786 11.11 14.09 30.79
C GLN A 786 11.62 13.17 29.68
N ALA A 787 12.48 13.67 28.81
CA ALA A 787 13.04 12.93 27.68
C ALA A 787 14.55 13.22 27.51
N ASN A 788 15.23 13.47 28.62
CA ASN A 788 16.68 13.66 28.64
C ASN A 788 17.45 12.38 28.32
N ASP A 789 18.70 12.54 27.90
CA ASP A 789 19.64 11.43 27.65
C ASP A 789 19.09 10.40 26.66
N ASN A 790 18.68 10.92 25.50
CA ASN A 790 18.20 10.14 24.36
C ASN A 790 19.01 10.52 23.09
N VAL A 791 18.54 10.09 21.92
CA VAL A 791 19.12 10.49 20.62
C VAL A 791 18.09 11.23 19.77
N ILE A 792 17.25 12.05 20.40
CA ILE A 792 16.11 12.71 19.74
C ILE A 792 16.62 13.78 18.77
N GLU A 793 16.14 13.68 17.52
CA GLU A 793 16.43 14.58 16.40
C GLU A 793 15.16 15.30 15.91
N SER A 794 13.96 14.84 16.29
CA SER A 794 12.66 15.42 15.88
C SER A 794 11.63 15.43 17.01
N LEU A 795 10.83 16.49 17.06
CA LEU A 795 9.77 16.74 18.06
C LEU A 795 8.36 16.86 17.44
N ASP A 796 8.14 16.32 16.23
CA ASP A 796 6.88 16.46 15.49
C ASP A 796 5.64 16.05 16.32
N GLY A 797 5.80 15.09 17.22
CA GLY A 797 4.77 14.58 18.11
C GLY A 797 4.38 15.43 19.30
N VAL A 798 5.17 16.44 19.66
CA VAL A 798 4.89 17.35 20.78
C VAL A 798 3.94 18.49 20.33
N THR A 799 3.36 18.38 19.14
CA THR A 799 2.40 19.37 18.63
C THR A 799 1.05 19.26 19.36
N ASN A 800 0.47 20.40 19.74
CA ASN A 800 -0.89 20.51 20.31
C ASN A 800 -1.14 19.70 21.59
N LEU A 801 -0.13 19.55 22.46
CA LEU A 801 -0.33 19.02 23.81
C LEU A 801 -0.89 20.13 24.71
N PRO A 802 -2.17 20.07 25.11
CA PRO A 802 -2.88 21.23 25.68
C PRO A 802 -2.44 21.56 27.10
N ARG A 803 -1.86 20.59 27.81
CA ARG A 803 -1.48 20.69 29.22
C ARG A 803 0.01 20.66 29.50
N LEU A 804 0.84 20.47 28.47
CA LEU A 804 2.27 20.33 28.67
C LEU A 804 2.84 21.63 29.23
N GLN A 805 3.42 21.55 30.42
CA GLN A 805 3.99 22.67 31.18
C GLN A 805 5.52 22.58 31.21
N GLU A 806 6.06 21.37 31.38
CA GLU A 806 7.49 21.13 31.51
C GLU A 806 7.97 20.13 30.47
N LEU A 807 8.99 20.52 29.70
CA LEU A 807 9.65 19.67 28.72
C LEU A 807 11.15 19.65 28.95
N VAL A 808 11.68 18.50 29.36
CA VAL A 808 13.10 18.30 29.63
C VAL A 808 13.71 17.44 28.52
N LEU A 809 14.62 18.02 27.74
CA LEU A 809 15.24 17.41 26.55
C LEU A 809 16.77 17.42 26.64
N CYS A 810 17.35 17.44 27.84
CA CYS A 810 18.79 17.51 28.02
C CYS A 810 19.53 16.37 27.30
N ASN A 811 20.74 16.62 26.83
CA ASN A 811 21.63 15.61 26.22
C ASN A 811 20.96 14.81 25.08
N ASN A 812 20.37 15.51 24.10
CA ASN A 812 19.81 14.93 22.89
C ASN A 812 20.61 15.36 21.64
N ARG A 813 20.07 15.07 20.44
CA ARG A 813 20.72 15.36 19.15
C ARG A 813 20.01 16.45 18.35
N LEU A 814 19.36 17.39 19.04
CA LEU A 814 18.65 18.47 18.39
C LEU A 814 19.68 19.45 17.77
N GLN A 815 19.75 19.50 16.44
CA GLN A 815 20.79 20.21 15.70
C GLN A 815 20.47 21.69 15.46
N GLN A 816 19.22 21.99 15.13
CA GLN A 816 18.80 23.32 14.67
C GLN A 816 17.54 23.78 15.43
N PRO A 817 17.41 25.07 15.78
CA PRO A 817 16.23 25.58 16.46
C PRO A 817 14.91 25.35 15.72
N ALA A 818 14.93 25.25 14.38
CA ALA A 818 13.74 24.96 13.56
C ALA A 818 13.03 23.64 13.97
N VAL A 819 13.76 22.68 14.56
CA VAL A 819 13.20 21.42 15.07
C VAL A 819 12.23 21.66 16.24
N LEU A 820 12.33 22.80 16.93
CA LEU A 820 11.48 23.17 18.06
C LEU A 820 10.18 23.88 17.64
N GLN A 821 9.99 24.18 16.35
CA GLN A 821 8.78 24.82 15.82
C GLN A 821 7.46 24.16 16.29
N PRO A 822 7.35 22.81 16.42
CA PRO A 822 6.16 22.16 16.97
C PRO A 822 5.75 22.66 18.35
N LEU A 823 6.71 23.06 19.20
CA LEU A 823 6.46 23.48 20.58
C LEU A 823 5.67 24.79 20.68
N ALA A 824 5.70 25.63 19.64
CA ALA A 824 4.92 26.87 19.57
C ALA A 824 3.40 26.62 19.65
N SER A 825 2.96 25.40 19.38
CA SER A 825 1.56 24.99 19.48
C SER A 825 1.13 24.51 20.88
N CYS A 826 2.06 24.42 21.85
CA CYS A 826 1.77 24.02 23.22
C CYS A 826 1.37 25.26 24.05
N PRO A 827 0.09 25.45 24.39
CA PRO A 827 -0.39 26.71 24.98
C PRO A 827 0.06 26.93 26.42
N ARG A 828 0.52 25.90 27.12
CA ARG A 828 0.87 25.94 28.55
C ARG A 828 2.34 25.69 28.85
N LEU A 829 3.19 25.57 27.83
CA LEU A 829 4.61 25.26 28.03
C LEU A 829 5.30 26.46 28.70
N THR A 830 5.84 26.23 29.90
CA THR A 830 6.48 27.28 30.71
C THR A 830 7.97 27.03 30.95
N LEU A 831 8.37 25.76 31.01
CA LEU A 831 9.76 25.32 31.20
C LEU A 831 10.20 24.43 30.03
N LEU A 832 11.27 24.84 29.36
CA LEU A 832 11.93 24.06 28.31
C LEU A 832 13.43 23.93 28.65
N ASN A 833 13.91 22.71 28.90
CA ASN A 833 15.32 22.45 29.16
C ASN A 833 15.98 21.72 27.99
N LEU A 834 16.94 22.39 27.34
CA LEU A 834 17.67 21.95 26.15
C LEU A 834 19.16 21.72 26.43
N GLN A 835 19.61 21.82 27.68
CA GLN A 835 21.04 21.71 28.03
C GLN A 835 21.73 20.48 27.43
N GLY A 836 22.90 20.67 26.82
CA GLY A 836 23.67 19.58 26.22
C GLY A 836 23.21 19.18 24.80
N ASN A 837 22.33 19.94 24.15
CA ASN A 837 22.01 19.76 22.73
C ASN A 837 22.95 20.59 21.82
N PRO A 838 23.27 20.10 20.60
CA PRO A 838 24.09 20.85 19.64
C PRO A 838 23.56 22.25 19.31
N LEU A 839 22.23 22.44 19.23
CA LEU A 839 21.62 23.75 18.93
C LEU A 839 21.96 24.83 19.96
N CYS A 840 22.29 24.47 21.21
CA CYS A 840 22.66 25.43 22.24
C CYS A 840 24.04 26.06 22.00
N GLN A 841 24.87 25.45 21.14
CA GLN A 841 26.20 25.95 20.79
C GLN A 841 26.19 26.95 19.62
N ALA A 842 25.04 27.12 18.94
CA ALA A 842 24.93 28.05 17.82
C ALA A 842 24.91 29.52 18.32
N GLU A 843 25.65 30.39 17.63
CA GLU A 843 25.65 31.84 17.90
C GLU A 843 24.23 32.41 17.73
N GLY A 844 23.76 33.22 18.70
CA GLY A 844 22.42 33.81 18.68
C GLY A 844 21.26 32.84 18.99
N SER A 845 21.54 31.60 19.40
CA SER A 845 20.52 30.59 19.71
C SER A 845 19.50 31.06 20.74
N SER A 846 19.92 31.70 21.84
CA SER A 846 19.01 32.17 22.88
C SER A 846 18.00 33.22 22.39
N GLU A 847 18.41 34.14 21.51
CA GLU A 847 17.51 35.17 20.96
C GLU A 847 16.50 34.54 19.99
N HIS A 848 16.99 33.67 19.10
CA HIS A 848 16.14 32.98 18.15
C HIS A 848 15.14 32.01 18.81
N LEU A 849 15.52 31.38 19.93
CA LEU A 849 14.61 30.55 20.74
C LEU A 849 13.50 31.39 21.39
N ALA A 850 13.82 32.60 21.88
CA ALA A 850 12.83 33.51 22.43
C ALA A 850 11.86 34.04 21.36
N GLU A 851 12.33 34.27 20.13
CA GLU A 851 11.47 34.62 18.99
C GLU A 851 10.56 33.47 18.56
N LEU A 852 11.11 32.24 18.54
CA LEU A 852 10.38 31.04 18.12
C LEU A 852 9.31 30.63 19.15
N LEU A 853 9.62 30.78 20.44
CA LEU A 853 8.79 30.31 21.56
C LEU A 853 8.53 31.45 22.57
N PRO A 854 7.85 32.54 22.16
CA PRO A 854 7.70 33.74 22.99
C PRO A 854 6.81 33.52 24.23
N SER A 855 6.00 32.46 24.24
CA SER A 855 5.14 32.09 25.36
C SER A 855 5.85 31.29 26.47
N VAL A 856 7.06 30.79 26.21
CA VAL A 856 7.79 29.94 27.17
C VAL A 856 8.60 30.80 28.13
N SER A 857 8.20 30.79 29.41
CA SER A 857 8.79 31.67 30.43
C SER A 857 10.24 31.36 30.80
N SER A 858 10.66 30.10 30.71
CA SER A 858 12.00 29.65 31.10
C SER A 858 12.55 28.67 30.07
N ILE A 859 13.58 29.09 29.34
CA ILE A 859 14.32 28.25 28.40
C ILE A 859 15.75 28.10 28.95
N LEU A 860 16.15 26.86 29.23
CA LEU A 860 17.49 26.53 29.72
C LEU A 860 18.28 25.91 28.57
N THR A 861 19.36 26.56 28.14
CA THR A 861 20.21 26.12 27.01
C THR A 861 21.58 25.65 27.45
#